data_AF-A0A6C0JM89-F1
#
_entry.id   AF-A0A6C0JM89-F1
#
_cell.length_a   1.000
_cell.length_b   1.000
_cell.length_c   1.000
_cell.angle_alpha   90.00
_cell.angle_beta   90.00
_cell.angle_gamma   90.00
#
_symmetry.space_group_name_H-M   'P 1'
#
loop_
_entity.id
_entity.type
_entity.pdbx_description
1 polymer ?
#
loop_
_entity_poly.entity_id
_entity_poly.type
_entity_poly.pdbx_seq_one_letter_code
_entity_poly.pdbx_strand_id
1 'polypeptide(L)'
;MSSELATLTILPVNKTVVFYSPIEGKDVLVRTGTIAEGSCFLAGTRVYTQDGVKNIEEVEINDEVITHEGNIKKVLQLHKNPLGDRRVHDLDVYKTPTIHVTNNHRFMAIQKTGKQQFSEPKWIKTEDLDKSCYIMVPKKNGSSMSTKLDLMDYLSTRTRSATCEYKYTEIDDKIRCETSSPDCSGGVGDKNSRFINRYWNIDNDFCEFLGMWYGDGCVLTRTRLHDTIQKGISICSCRENKSLIDFVVKTGRDLFGIDPTIYESKNQNLVTITFNSTIVGYIFEKVFGKGFAGKTLPSFIYNLNGQLIKSFISGLISTDGCVDTGLNVSVTMTNPKLIEEIYHLCRSVGLGVSASYRNSQSGKLTGYIRFLKDGLNLEKIKKVYTDERMKHLIAYEYSGYVNNYAYIDGILYMRVIDNNISTDKPEYVYTLGIEDDHSYAVEGLIVENCFFHALLHAYSKDYVSMNAGGRMKFVKRLRSSIARKIDKGRWESLSNGLIAKIPFQENVNTILSDFYRYIARGGSGRTKSVRKIIREVIKDPKGDTEAYKLVSEMVPLEKGFEKNILPSSYEKCNEEGITACKKTVVDYATRYYKKEFSKLEGQLKEERIQYYINKLKLFVTAVVDEAENSAYNEYIESLHDASMEVDSYTIGLISEKFNRDIYFIDARTRMPYRDASHENIRKRKSIIVMWTGGCHYEIVGRLLAGNRIQREFEFKDSIIQRIHTYLCRPEKIPDKYPNLIPYLPKDLRKKLKIDVSDSEEDRRSDRSYRSDDGKYVSSDEDFENSSAYERSDSEYDEPQRESQKHHQKESKRPVPKSPTLNSPMSDNSEPSITVPKEKESKTMDRKHEVELSDAELSHEDSSVPIDDGSDIGGSLLIR
;
A
#
# COMPACT_ATOMS: atom_id res chain seq x y z
N MET A 1 19.70 -43.51 -10.44
CA MET A 1 19.21 -42.20 -10.95
C MET A 1 19.88 -41.06 -10.17
N SER A 2 21.20 -40.98 -10.26
CA SER A 2 22.02 -39.96 -9.57
C SER A 2 23.07 -39.49 -10.58
N SER A 3 22.78 -38.36 -11.22
CA SER A 3 23.71 -37.49 -11.97
C SER A 3 23.00 -36.38 -12.76
N GLU A 4 21.67 -36.41 -12.92
CA GLU A 4 20.91 -35.36 -13.63
C GLU A 4 20.22 -34.31 -12.71
N LEU A 5 20.56 -34.26 -11.42
CA LEU A 5 19.88 -33.39 -10.43
C LEU A 5 20.60 -32.07 -10.11
N ALA A 6 21.65 -31.70 -10.84
CA ALA A 6 22.30 -30.40 -10.67
C ALA A 6 21.86 -29.45 -11.80
N THR A 7 21.35 -28.28 -11.41
CA THR A 7 20.78 -27.19 -12.25
C THR A 7 19.34 -27.40 -12.76
N LEU A 8 18.38 -27.40 -11.85
CA LEU A 8 16.99 -27.10 -12.20
C LEU A 8 16.77 -25.58 -12.12
N THR A 9 16.60 -24.95 -13.28
CA THR A 9 16.16 -23.55 -13.45
C THR A 9 14.78 -23.33 -12.82
N ILE A 10 14.53 -22.11 -12.32
CA ILE A 10 13.17 -21.68 -11.94
C ILE A 10 12.28 -21.87 -13.17
N LEU A 11 11.26 -22.71 -13.04
CA LEU A 11 10.40 -23.12 -14.16
C LEU A 11 9.34 -22.05 -14.45
N PRO A 12 9.05 -21.76 -15.73
CA PRO A 12 8.11 -20.71 -16.10
C PRO A 12 6.68 -20.98 -15.60
N VAL A 13 6.00 -19.90 -15.23
CA VAL A 13 4.56 -19.86 -14.92
C VAL A 13 3.76 -20.16 -16.22
N ASN A 14 2.63 -20.88 -16.15
CA ASN A 14 1.72 -21.26 -17.27
C ASN A 14 1.99 -22.53 -18.10
N LYS A 15 2.57 -23.57 -17.53
CA LYS A 15 2.38 -24.93 -18.09
C LYS A 15 1.70 -25.79 -17.03
N THR A 16 0.98 -26.84 -17.43
CA THR A 16 0.80 -28.00 -16.56
C THR A 16 2.19 -28.56 -16.34
N VAL A 17 2.90 -27.98 -15.38
CA VAL A 17 4.29 -28.30 -15.11
C VAL A 17 4.24 -29.48 -14.17
N VAL A 18 4.72 -30.60 -14.68
CA VAL A 18 5.16 -31.70 -13.83
C VAL A 18 6.24 -31.14 -12.91
N PHE A 19 6.04 -31.25 -11.61
CA PHE A 19 7.04 -30.86 -10.62
C PHE A 19 7.33 -32.04 -9.71
N TYR A 20 8.58 -32.13 -9.25
CA TYR A 20 8.98 -33.13 -8.27
C TYR A 20 8.69 -32.64 -6.87
N SER A 21 8.01 -33.46 -6.07
CA SER A 21 7.91 -33.32 -4.62
C SER A 21 8.37 -34.61 -3.92
N PRO A 22 9.13 -34.54 -2.80
CA PRO A 22 9.57 -35.74 -2.08
C PRO A 22 8.43 -36.67 -1.63
N ILE A 23 7.20 -36.14 -1.52
CA ILE A 23 6.01 -36.91 -1.14
C ILE A 23 5.29 -37.60 -2.32
N GLU A 24 5.66 -37.36 -3.57
CA GLU A 24 4.96 -37.90 -4.75
C GLU A 24 5.20 -39.40 -4.98
N GLY A 25 6.41 -39.89 -4.69
CA GLY A 25 6.82 -41.30 -4.88
C GLY A 25 6.81 -41.73 -6.34
N LYS A 26 5.84 -42.57 -6.72
CA LYS A 26 5.69 -43.06 -8.11
C LYS A 26 4.73 -42.21 -8.94
N ASP A 27 4.05 -41.26 -8.32
CA ASP A 27 3.07 -40.40 -8.97
C ASP A 27 3.74 -39.21 -9.63
N VAL A 28 3.10 -38.69 -10.67
CA VAL A 28 3.53 -37.46 -11.35
C VAL A 28 2.61 -36.33 -10.91
N LEU A 29 3.14 -35.42 -10.09
CA LEU A 29 2.39 -34.25 -9.64
C LEU A 29 2.45 -33.15 -10.68
N VAL A 30 1.31 -32.49 -10.89
CA VAL A 30 1.17 -31.38 -11.81
C VAL A 30 0.50 -30.21 -11.13
N ARG A 31 0.96 -29.02 -11.47
CA ARG A 31 0.28 -27.78 -11.09
C ARG A 31 -0.87 -27.55 -12.06
N THR A 32 -2.05 -27.26 -11.53
CA THR A 32 -3.28 -27.07 -12.32
C THR A 32 -3.81 -25.65 -12.20
N GLY A 33 -2.96 -24.69 -11.85
CA GLY A 33 -3.28 -23.27 -11.68
C GLY A 33 -3.93 -22.63 -12.92
N THR A 34 -4.78 -21.63 -12.67
CA THR A 34 -5.67 -20.94 -13.61
C THR A 34 -4.94 -20.01 -14.56
N ILE A 35 -4.51 -20.55 -15.69
CA ILE A 35 -3.98 -19.83 -16.85
C ILE A 35 -4.99 -18.82 -17.45
N ALA A 36 -6.30 -18.97 -17.21
CA ALA A 36 -7.35 -18.27 -17.96
C ALA A 36 -8.08 -17.09 -17.27
N GLU A 37 -7.89 -16.85 -15.96
CA GLU A 37 -8.88 -16.05 -15.17
C GLU A 37 -8.30 -15.06 -14.14
N GLY A 38 -6.99 -14.86 -14.08
CA GLY A 38 -6.40 -13.82 -13.22
C GLY A 38 -6.88 -12.41 -13.56
N SER A 39 -6.97 -11.52 -12.58
CA SER A 39 -6.98 -10.07 -12.83
C SER A 39 -5.56 -9.64 -13.21
N CYS A 40 -5.38 -9.03 -14.38
CA CYS A 40 -4.05 -8.76 -14.93
C CYS A 40 -3.98 -7.44 -15.71
N PHE A 41 -2.76 -6.99 -15.97
CA PHE A 41 -2.40 -5.84 -16.79
C PHE A 41 -1.63 -6.26 -18.04
N LEU A 42 -1.58 -5.40 -19.06
CA LEU A 42 -0.74 -5.63 -20.22
C LEU A 42 0.74 -5.37 -19.93
N ALA A 43 1.62 -5.93 -20.77
CA ALA A 43 3.05 -5.58 -20.77
C ALA A 43 3.25 -4.07 -20.92
N GLY A 44 4.32 -3.54 -20.33
CA GLY A 44 4.63 -2.11 -20.32
C GLY A 44 3.88 -1.29 -19.26
N THR A 45 2.92 -1.90 -18.56
CA THR A 45 2.24 -1.25 -17.43
C THR A 45 3.23 -0.94 -16.31
N ARG A 46 3.30 0.32 -15.85
CA ARG A 46 4.32 0.76 -14.90
C ARG A 46 3.97 0.45 -13.45
N VAL A 47 4.93 -0.10 -12.73
CA VAL A 47 4.87 -0.42 -11.29
C VAL A 47 5.91 0.43 -10.56
N TYR A 48 5.49 1.09 -9.48
CA TYR A 48 6.41 1.81 -8.60
C TYR A 48 7.07 0.83 -7.63
N THR A 49 8.40 0.73 -7.67
CA THR A 49 9.20 -0.03 -6.69
C THR A 49 10.15 0.89 -5.92
N GLN A 50 10.66 0.45 -4.77
CA GLN A 50 11.68 1.20 -4.03
C GLN A 50 13.03 1.31 -4.76
N ASP A 51 13.26 0.54 -5.83
CA ASP A 51 14.47 0.61 -6.66
C ASP A 51 14.27 1.38 -7.97
N GLY A 52 13.06 1.84 -8.24
CA GLY A 52 12.70 2.58 -9.45
C GLY A 52 11.37 2.15 -10.05
N VAL A 53 10.97 2.83 -11.13
CA VAL A 53 9.78 2.45 -11.90
C VAL A 53 10.17 1.34 -12.86
N LYS A 54 9.41 0.23 -12.84
CA LYS A 54 9.63 -0.93 -13.71
C LYS A 54 8.38 -1.23 -14.52
N ASN A 55 8.53 -1.79 -15.71
CA ASN A 55 7.41 -2.45 -16.38
C ASN A 55 6.97 -3.65 -15.55
N ILE A 56 5.68 -3.98 -15.55
CA ILE A 56 5.13 -5.07 -14.74
C ILE A 56 5.79 -6.43 -15.06
N GLU A 57 6.18 -6.65 -16.31
CA GLU A 57 6.90 -7.85 -16.75
C GLU A 57 8.40 -7.86 -16.38
N GLU A 58 8.95 -6.71 -15.97
CA GLU A 58 10.34 -6.52 -15.54
C GLU A 58 10.48 -6.47 -14.01
N VAL A 59 9.37 -6.50 -13.26
CA VAL A 59 9.38 -6.60 -11.80
C VAL A 59 10.01 -7.93 -11.37
N GLU A 60 10.83 -7.90 -10.34
CA GLU A 60 11.56 -9.05 -9.81
C GLU A 60 11.05 -9.46 -8.42
N ILE A 61 11.28 -10.72 -8.03
CA ILE A 61 10.98 -11.19 -6.68
C ILE A 61 11.87 -10.43 -5.69
N ASN A 62 11.28 -10.02 -4.56
CA ASN A 62 11.81 -9.14 -3.52
C ASN A 62 11.83 -7.65 -3.87
N ASP A 63 11.40 -7.22 -5.06
CA ASP A 63 11.10 -5.81 -5.28
C ASP A 63 10.07 -5.34 -4.26
N GLU A 64 10.21 -4.11 -3.76
CA GLU A 64 9.34 -3.56 -2.73
C GLU A 64 8.34 -2.58 -3.33
N VAL A 65 7.04 -2.84 -3.13
CA VAL A 65 5.93 -2.05 -3.69
C VAL A 65 5.06 -1.43 -2.59
N ILE A 66 4.24 -0.44 -2.96
CA ILE A 66 3.32 0.26 -2.04
C ILE A 66 1.94 -0.38 -2.11
N THR A 67 1.41 -0.74 -0.95
CA THR A 67 0.06 -1.29 -0.75
C THR A 67 -0.99 -0.18 -0.59
N HIS A 68 -2.28 -0.56 -0.56
CA HIS A 68 -3.39 0.36 -0.34
C HIS A 68 -3.31 1.11 1.00
N GLU A 69 -2.73 0.51 2.04
CA GLU A 69 -2.52 1.16 3.34
C GLU A 69 -1.29 2.06 3.39
N GLY A 70 -0.52 2.12 2.29
CA GLY A 70 0.74 2.87 2.22
C GLY A 70 1.95 2.10 2.77
N ASN A 71 1.78 0.84 3.19
CA ASN A 71 2.87 0.00 3.66
C ASN A 71 3.75 -0.48 2.50
N ILE A 72 5.04 -0.65 2.77
CA ILE A 72 6.00 -1.23 1.83
C ILE A 72 6.08 -2.73 2.06
N LYS A 73 5.82 -3.51 1.01
CA LYS A 73 5.80 -4.97 1.05
C LYS A 73 6.54 -5.55 -0.16
N LYS A 74 7.12 -6.74 0.02
CA LYS A 74 7.88 -7.40 -1.04
C LYS A 74 6.97 -8.09 -2.05
N VAL A 75 7.40 -8.11 -3.30
CA VAL A 75 6.87 -8.96 -4.36
C VAL A 75 7.38 -10.37 -4.12
N LEU A 76 6.47 -11.30 -3.84
CA LEU A 76 6.81 -12.72 -3.64
C LEU A 76 6.63 -13.53 -4.93
N GLN A 77 5.87 -13.00 -5.89
CA GLN A 77 5.53 -13.72 -7.12
C GLN A 77 5.31 -12.80 -8.31
N LEU A 78 5.63 -13.35 -9.47
CA LEU A 78 5.41 -12.75 -10.77
C LEU A 78 4.49 -13.66 -11.57
N HIS A 79 3.36 -13.13 -12.03
CA HIS A 79 2.44 -13.85 -12.89
C HIS A 79 2.53 -13.28 -14.28
N LYS A 80 2.88 -14.14 -15.24
CA LYS A 80 2.55 -13.98 -16.65
C LYS A 80 1.37 -14.90 -16.88
N ASN A 81 0.36 -14.58 -17.67
CA ASN A 81 -0.80 -15.42 -17.98
C ASN A 81 -1.26 -15.14 -19.42
N PRO A 82 -1.66 -16.13 -20.23
CA PRO A 82 -2.20 -15.85 -21.56
C PRO A 82 -3.56 -15.17 -21.45
N LEU A 83 -3.87 -14.19 -22.31
CA LEU A 83 -5.11 -13.41 -22.23
C LEU A 83 -6.37 -14.31 -22.28
N GLY A 84 -6.41 -15.28 -23.19
CA GLY A 84 -7.58 -16.16 -23.39
C GLY A 84 -8.80 -15.37 -23.88
N ASP A 85 -9.99 -15.72 -23.38
CA ASP A 85 -11.26 -15.08 -23.75
C ASP A 85 -11.57 -13.79 -22.95
N ARG A 86 -10.61 -13.32 -22.14
CA ARG A 86 -10.78 -12.12 -21.31
C ARG A 86 -10.79 -10.87 -22.19
N ARG A 87 -11.64 -9.91 -21.85
CA ARG A 87 -11.66 -8.60 -22.50
C ARG A 87 -10.64 -7.69 -21.84
N VAL A 88 -9.99 -6.88 -22.65
CA VAL A 88 -9.14 -5.77 -22.19
C VAL A 88 -9.96 -4.50 -22.23
N HIS A 89 -9.73 -3.63 -21.27
CA HIS A 89 -10.28 -2.29 -21.22
C HIS A 89 -9.15 -1.27 -21.27
N ASP A 90 -9.40 -0.18 -22.00
CA ASP A 90 -8.62 1.04 -21.97
C ASP A 90 -9.27 1.95 -20.94
N LEU A 91 -8.71 1.96 -19.73
CA LEU A 91 -9.23 2.70 -18.59
C LEU A 91 -8.53 4.06 -18.51
N ASP A 92 -9.28 5.13 -18.77
CA ASP A 92 -8.81 6.50 -18.68
C ASP A 92 -9.18 7.10 -17.32
N VAL A 93 -8.16 7.41 -16.52
CA VAL A 93 -8.32 8.03 -15.20
C VAL A 93 -7.69 9.42 -15.23
N TYR A 94 -8.32 10.38 -14.56
CA TYR A 94 -7.89 11.77 -14.58
C TYR A 94 -6.39 11.88 -14.23
N LYS A 95 -5.65 12.57 -15.11
CA LYS A 95 -4.20 12.82 -14.99
C LYS A 95 -3.33 11.55 -14.90
N THR A 96 -3.84 10.41 -15.35
CA THR A 96 -3.14 9.12 -15.31
C THR A 96 -2.97 8.63 -16.75
N PRO A 97 -1.83 8.01 -17.12
CA PRO A 97 -1.74 7.28 -18.38
C PRO A 97 -2.89 6.28 -18.52
N THR A 98 -3.34 6.03 -19.75
CA THR A 98 -4.36 5.02 -20.02
C THR A 98 -3.87 3.66 -19.55
N ILE A 99 -4.69 2.98 -18.76
CA ILE A 99 -4.34 1.68 -18.20
C ILE A 99 -5.00 0.60 -19.06
N HIS A 100 -4.18 -0.30 -19.60
CA HIS A 100 -4.66 -1.45 -20.35
C HIS A 100 -4.78 -2.65 -19.41
N VAL A 101 -6.01 -3.01 -19.09
CA VAL A 101 -6.31 -3.89 -17.95
C VAL A 101 -7.43 -4.87 -18.28
N THR A 102 -7.39 -6.08 -17.71
CA THR A 102 -8.47 -7.06 -17.92
C THR A 102 -9.77 -6.60 -17.26
N ASN A 103 -10.91 -6.90 -17.90
CA ASN A 103 -12.24 -6.44 -17.48
C ASN A 103 -12.62 -6.78 -16.02
N ASN A 104 -12.00 -7.80 -15.44
CA ASN A 104 -12.22 -8.27 -14.08
C ASN A 104 -11.28 -7.67 -13.01
N HIS A 105 -10.25 -6.91 -13.38
CA HIS A 105 -9.31 -6.34 -12.39
C HIS A 105 -10.01 -5.32 -11.51
N ARG A 106 -9.76 -5.33 -10.21
CA ARG A 106 -10.35 -4.36 -9.29
C ARG A 106 -9.36 -3.26 -8.90
N PHE A 107 -9.94 -2.09 -8.68
CA PHE A 107 -9.29 -0.88 -8.20
C PHE A 107 -9.94 -0.44 -6.89
N MET A 108 -9.14 0.07 -5.95
CA MET A 108 -9.68 0.67 -4.72
C MET A 108 -10.30 2.01 -5.09
N ALA A 109 -11.62 2.15 -4.90
CA ALA A 109 -12.34 3.31 -5.40
C ALA A 109 -13.47 3.74 -4.46
N ILE A 110 -13.82 5.02 -4.56
CA ILE A 110 -15.02 5.61 -3.99
C ILE A 110 -15.99 5.97 -5.12
N GLN A 111 -17.29 5.92 -4.84
CA GLN A 111 -18.32 6.27 -5.81
C GLN A 111 -19.04 7.54 -5.38
N LYS A 112 -19.21 8.49 -6.29
CA LYS A 112 -19.96 9.71 -6.03
C LYS A 112 -21.46 9.41 -5.92
N THR A 113 -22.03 9.60 -4.74
CA THR A 113 -23.44 9.35 -4.43
C THR A 113 -24.29 10.62 -4.39
N GLY A 114 -23.66 11.80 -4.32
CA GLY A 114 -24.33 13.09 -4.28
C GLY A 114 -23.43 14.24 -4.73
N LYS A 115 -23.90 15.49 -4.57
CA LYS A 115 -23.17 16.68 -5.07
C LYS A 115 -21.77 16.82 -4.45
N GLN A 116 -21.58 16.34 -3.22
CA GLN A 116 -20.32 16.29 -2.45
C GLN A 116 -20.31 15.10 -1.47
N GLN A 117 -20.91 13.97 -1.85
CA GLN A 117 -20.98 12.77 -1.01
C GLN A 117 -20.40 11.60 -1.79
N PHE A 118 -19.60 10.79 -1.10
CA PHE A 118 -18.94 9.61 -1.62
C PHE A 118 -19.34 8.39 -0.79
N SER A 119 -19.29 7.22 -1.39
CA SER A 119 -19.31 5.96 -0.65
C SER A 119 -18.03 5.79 0.17
N GLU A 120 -18.06 4.87 1.12
CA GLU A 120 -16.84 4.29 1.68
C GLU A 120 -15.96 3.69 0.56
N PRO A 121 -14.63 3.64 0.74
CA PRO A 121 -13.71 2.98 -0.18
C PRO A 121 -14.06 1.50 -0.35
N LYS A 122 -14.06 1.01 -1.59
CA LYS A 122 -14.36 -0.38 -1.94
C LYS A 122 -13.63 -0.80 -3.21
N TRP A 123 -13.43 -2.10 -3.36
CA TRP A 123 -12.87 -2.68 -4.58
C TRP A 123 -13.94 -2.75 -5.69
N ILE A 124 -13.72 -2.02 -6.80
CA ILE A 124 -14.61 -1.98 -7.96
C ILE A 124 -13.91 -2.59 -9.17
N LYS A 125 -14.58 -3.50 -9.88
CA LYS A 125 -14.02 -4.09 -11.09
C LYS A 125 -13.90 -3.08 -12.22
N THR A 126 -12.96 -3.31 -13.11
CA THR A 126 -12.73 -2.51 -14.29
C THR A 126 -13.98 -2.37 -15.13
N GLU A 127 -14.69 -3.45 -15.45
CA GLU A 127 -15.94 -3.39 -16.23
C GLU A 127 -17.08 -2.60 -15.56
N ASP A 128 -17.02 -2.42 -14.24
CA ASP A 128 -18.03 -1.72 -13.44
C ASP A 128 -17.59 -0.27 -13.11
N LEU A 129 -16.38 0.15 -13.50
CA LEU A 129 -15.91 1.52 -13.32
C LEU A 129 -16.58 2.45 -14.32
N ASP A 130 -17.22 3.51 -13.81
CA ASP A 130 -17.85 4.55 -14.61
C ASP A 130 -17.42 5.96 -14.15
N LYS A 131 -17.95 7.00 -14.78
CA LYS A 131 -17.60 8.40 -14.50
C LYS A 131 -18.03 8.90 -13.10
N SER A 132 -18.73 8.08 -12.31
CA SER A 132 -19.02 8.35 -10.90
C SER A 132 -17.94 7.82 -9.97
N CYS A 133 -17.06 6.94 -10.44
CA CYS A 133 -15.97 6.32 -9.67
C CYS A 133 -14.72 7.20 -9.61
N TYR A 134 -14.04 7.15 -8.46
CA TYR A 134 -12.75 7.80 -8.23
C TYR A 134 -11.80 6.77 -7.60
N ILE A 135 -10.65 6.55 -8.21
CA ILE A 135 -9.68 5.52 -7.83
C ILE A 135 -8.60 6.11 -6.93
N MET A 136 -8.24 5.36 -5.89
CA MET A 136 -7.26 5.72 -4.89
C MET A 136 -5.85 5.83 -5.47
N VAL A 137 -5.15 6.92 -5.12
CA VAL A 137 -3.72 7.12 -5.32
C VAL A 137 -2.98 6.63 -4.08
N PRO A 138 -1.87 5.88 -4.22
CA PRO A 138 -1.09 5.42 -3.07
C PRO A 138 -0.56 6.60 -2.25
N LYS A 139 -0.42 6.38 -0.94
CA LYS A 139 0.19 7.33 -0.03
C LYS A 139 1.15 6.58 0.88
N LYS A 140 2.40 6.46 0.44
CA LYS A 140 3.46 5.76 1.17
C LYS A 140 3.62 6.28 2.59
N ASN A 141 3.63 5.36 3.55
CA ASN A 141 3.97 5.62 4.95
C ASN A 141 5.47 5.89 5.07
N GLY A 142 5.85 6.84 5.93
CA GLY A 142 7.24 7.29 6.01
C GLY A 142 8.21 6.16 6.36
N SER A 143 9.13 5.84 5.45
CA SER A 143 10.25 4.94 5.67
C SER A 143 11.38 5.66 6.41
N SER A 144 11.87 5.04 7.50
CA SER A 144 13.07 5.46 8.23
C SER A 144 14.31 5.17 7.36
N MET A 145 14.65 6.07 6.45
CA MET A 145 15.89 5.95 5.67
C MET A 145 17.09 6.51 6.43
N SER A 146 18.29 6.09 6.03
CA SER A 146 19.54 6.76 6.42
C SER A 146 19.41 8.26 6.12
N THR A 147 19.70 9.08 7.12
CA THR A 147 19.67 10.54 6.99
C THR A 147 20.94 11.09 6.34
N LYS A 148 21.90 10.23 5.93
CA LYS A 148 23.20 10.66 5.41
C LYS A 148 23.64 9.85 4.18
N LEU A 149 24.19 10.55 3.20
CA LEU A 149 24.92 10.01 2.07
C LEU A 149 26.42 10.05 2.40
N ASP A 150 27.07 8.90 2.51
CA ASP A 150 28.53 8.81 2.65
C ASP A 150 29.18 8.83 1.26
N LEU A 151 29.99 9.85 0.98
CA LEU A 151 30.67 9.96 -0.31
C LEU A 151 31.69 8.83 -0.55
N MET A 152 32.24 8.21 0.50
CA MET A 152 33.23 7.14 0.35
C MET A 152 32.64 5.87 -0.29
N ASP A 153 31.34 5.62 -0.12
CA ASP A 153 30.62 4.50 -0.76
C ASP A 153 30.73 4.55 -2.30
N TYR A 154 30.82 5.76 -2.86
CA TYR A 154 30.91 5.99 -4.30
C TYR A 154 32.35 6.19 -4.79
N LEU A 155 33.25 6.65 -3.92
CA LEU A 155 34.63 6.99 -4.29
C LEU A 155 35.57 5.79 -4.21
N SER A 156 35.31 4.84 -3.31
CA SER A 156 36.16 3.65 -3.10
C SER A 156 36.42 2.84 -4.38
N THR A 157 35.50 2.89 -5.33
CA THR A 157 35.60 2.19 -6.63
C THR A 157 36.37 2.97 -7.70
N ARG A 158 36.63 4.27 -7.50
CA ARG A 158 37.33 5.13 -8.47
C ARG A 158 38.81 5.29 -8.10
N THR A 159 39.62 4.28 -8.39
CA THR A 159 41.06 4.30 -8.09
C THR A 159 41.92 4.83 -9.25
N ARG A 160 41.42 4.78 -10.49
CA ARG A 160 42.14 5.24 -11.68
C ARG A 160 41.21 5.67 -12.83
N SER A 161 41.71 6.47 -13.77
CA SER A 161 41.15 6.74 -15.10
C SER A 161 42.14 6.29 -16.20
N ALA A 162 41.95 6.71 -17.46
CA ALA A 162 42.87 6.32 -18.54
C ALA A 162 44.29 6.89 -18.33
N THR A 163 44.41 8.02 -17.63
CA THR A 163 45.68 8.75 -17.45
C THR A 163 45.91 9.23 -16.02
N CYS A 164 45.01 9.02 -15.07
CA CYS A 164 45.17 9.50 -13.69
C CYS A 164 44.97 8.38 -12.67
N GLU A 165 45.70 8.42 -11.56
CA GLU A 165 45.43 7.63 -10.36
C GLU A 165 44.82 8.53 -9.28
N TYR A 166 43.90 7.98 -8.48
CA TYR A 166 43.19 8.71 -7.45
C TYR A 166 43.37 8.01 -6.10
N LYS A 167 43.74 8.78 -5.09
CA LYS A 167 43.79 8.35 -3.70
C LYS A 167 42.96 9.30 -2.84
N TYR A 168 42.20 8.74 -1.92
CA TYR A 168 41.34 9.51 -1.03
C TYR A 168 41.90 9.51 0.38
N THR A 169 41.96 10.69 0.98
CA THR A 169 42.44 10.89 2.35
C THR A 169 41.30 11.49 3.16
N GLU A 170 41.05 10.89 4.33
CA GLU A 170 40.00 11.28 5.26
C GLU A 170 40.61 11.86 6.53
N ILE A 171 40.10 13.02 6.98
CA ILE A 171 40.44 13.66 8.24
C ILE A 171 39.17 14.37 8.76
N ASP A 172 38.78 14.12 10.01
CA ASP A 172 37.68 14.81 10.71
C ASP A 172 36.37 14.92 9.90
N ASP A 173 35.83 13.79 9.42
CA ASP A 173 34.63 13.72 8.57
C ASP A 173 34.72 14.52 7.26
N LYS A 174 35.94 14.90 6.85
CA LYS A 174 36.24 15.52 5.56
C LYS A 174 37.09 14.62 4.71
N ILE A 175 36.93 14.74 3.40
CA ILE A 175 37.67 13.97 2.40
C ILE A 175 38.33 14.89 1.40
N ARG A 176 39.49 14.45 0.89
CA ARG A 176 40.16 15.04 -0.28
C ARG A 176 40.61 13.96 -1.24
N CYS A 177 40.81 14.33 -2.50
CA CYS A 177 41.33 13.49 -3.56
C CYS A 177 42.75 13.95 -3.94
N GLU A 178 43.69 13.02 -3.90
CA GLU A 178 45.06 13.14 -4.38
C GLU A 178 45.07 12.51 -5.78
N THR A 179 45.39 13.30 -6.79
CA THR A 179 45.41 12.88 -8.19
C THR A 179 46.84 12.84 -8.70
N SER A 180 47.31 11.67 -9.12
CA SER A 180 48.60 11.48 -9.77
C SER A 180 48.39 11.36 -11.27
N SER A 181 49.10 12.13 -12.08
CA SER A 181 48.94 12.14 -13.55
C SER A 181 50.27 12.35 -14.27
N PRO A 182 50.48 11.80 -15.48
CA PRO A 182 51.65 12.08 -16.30
C PRO A 182 51.74 13.58 -16.61
N ASP A 183 52.90 14.17 -16.38
CA ASP A 183 53.21 15.52 -16.80
C ASP A 183 53.65 15.57 -18.27
N CYS A 184 53.76 16.79 -18.82
CA CYS A 184 54.14 17.01 -20.21
C CYS A 184 55.59 16.60 -20.55
N SER A 185 56.39 16.24 -19.54
CA SER A 185 57.81 15.86 -19.61
C SER A 185 58.05 14.36 -19.34
N GLY A 186 56.99 13.57 -19.11
CA GLY A 186 57.08 12.14 -18.80
C GLY A 186 57.30 11.80 -17.32
N GLY A 187 57.23 12.78 -16.42
CA GLY A 187 57.18 12.59 -14.96
C GLY A 187 55.74 12.39 -14.44
N VAL A 188 55.58 12.13 -13.13
CA VAL A 188 54.27 12.05 -12.46
C VAL A 188 54.07 13.32 -11.62
N GLY A 189 53.02 14.08 -11.91
CA GLY A 189 52.63 15.26 -11.14
C GLY A 189 51.45 14.95 -10.22
N ASP A 190 51.63 15.19 -8.91
CA ASP A 190 50.60 15.02 -7.88
C ASP A 190 49.85 16.33 -7.61
N LYS A 191 48.52 16.23 -7.53
CA LYS A 191 47.64 17.36 -7.18
C LYS A 191 46.62 16.96 -6.12
N ASN A 192 46.56 17.74 -5.05
CA ASN A 192 45.61 17.54 -3.98
C ASN A 192 44.41 18.47 -4.14
N SER A 193 43.20 17.92 -4.04
CA SER A 193 41.99 18.73 -3.91
C SER A 193 41.89 19.36 -2.52
N ARG A 194 41.01 20.36 -2.39
CA ARG A 194 40.58 20.84 -1.07
C ARG A 194 39.85 19.73 -0.32
N PHE A 195 39.85 19.81 1.01
CA PHE A 195 38.96 19.02 1.85
C PHE A 195 37.51 19.49 1.65
N ILE A 196 36.61 18.52 1.52
CA ILE A 196 35.16 18.71 1.45
C ILE A 196 34.47 17.83 2.49
N ASN A 197 33.20 18.10 2.80
CA ASN A 197 32.45 17.26 3.73
C ASN A 197 32.25 15.84 3.15
N ARG A 198 32.50 14.80 3.96
CA ARG A 198 32.32 13.38 3.60
C ARG A 198 30.85 12.97 3.59
N TYR A 199 30.06 13.49 4.53
CA TYR A 199 28.66 13.10 4.71
C TYR A 199 27.73 14.23 4.27
N TRP A 200 26.75 13.93 3.42
CA TRP A 200 25.68 14.87 3.07
C TRP A 200 24.38 14.44 3.72
N ASN A 201 23.80 15.32 4.55
CA ASN A 201 22.52 15.02 5.18
C ASN A 201 21.40 15.05 4.13
N ILE A 202 20.58 14.00 4.10
CA ILE A 202 19.39 13.89 3.25
C ILE A 202 18.21 14.52 4.00
N ASP A 203 18.21 15.85 4.03
CA ASP A 203 17.16 16.66 4.66
C ASP A 203 16.34 17.44 3.61
N ASN A 204 15.44 18.29 4.10
CA ASN A 204 14.57 19.10 3.25
C ASN A 204 15.36 20.07 2.36
N ASP A 205 16.49 20.58 2.83
CA ASP A 205 17.29 21.57 2.12
C ASP A 205 18.16 20.89 1.07
N PHE A 206 18.73 19.72 1.38
CA PHE A 206 19.39 18.86 0.39
C PHE A 206 18.45 18.46 -0.73
N CYS A 207 17.25 17.98 -0.40
CA CYS A 207 16.28 17.55 -1.41
C CYS A 207 15.86 18.72 -2.30
N GLU A 208 15.61 19.89 -1.71
CA GLU A 208 15.27 21.11 -2.44
C GLU A 208 16.43 21.60 -3.33
N PHE A 209 17.67 21.57 -2.84
CA PHE A 209 18.87 21.86 -3.63
C PHE A 209 19.02 20.87 -4.81
N LEU A 210 18.81 19.58 -4.55
CA LEU A 210 18.90 18.53 -5.57
C LEU A 210 17.84 18.73 -6.66
N GLY A 211 16.60 19.09 -6.29
CA GLY A 211 15.55 19.46 -7.23
C GLY A 211 15.96 20.61 -8.15
N MET A 212 16.55 21.67 -7.59
CA MET A 212 17.07 22.80 -8.38
C MET A 212 18.20 22.36 -9.32
N TRP A 213 19.07 21.45 -8.88
CA TRP A 213 20.13 20.90 -9.73
C TRP A 213 19.58 20.02 -10.87
N TYR A 214 18.50 19.26 -10.65
CA TYR A 214 17.90 18.47 -11.73
C TYR A 214 17.34 19.34 -12.86
N GLY A 215 16.78 20.52 -12.55
CA GLY A 215 16.38 21.52 -13.54
C GLY A 215 17.59 22.20 -14.20
N ASP A 216 18.17 23.20 -13.53
CA ASP A 216 19.17 24.10 -14.11
C ASP A 216 20.65 23.73 -13.79
N GLY A 217 20.89 22.56 -13.20
CA GLY A 217 22.22 22.10 -12.82
C GLY A 217 23.00 21.40 -13.95
N CYS A 218 24.32 21.56 -13.94
CA CYS A 218 25.25 20.91 -14.87
C CYS A 218 26.51 20.39 -14.15
N VAL A 219 27.02 19.24 -14.59
CA VAL A 219 28.36 18.76 -14.18
C VAL A 219 29.40 19.43 -15.08
N LEU A 220 30.36 20.09 -14.45
CA LEU A 220 31.47 20.71 -15.15
C LEU A 220 32.56 19.67 -15.42
N THR A 221 32.98 19.53 -16.67
CA THR A 221 34.07 18.63 -17.06
C THR A 221 35.13 19.33 -17.88
N ARG A 222 36.36 18.83 -17.80
CA ARG A 222 37.48 19.24 -18.65
C ARG A 222 38.09 18.01 -19.30
N THR A 223 38.15 18.02 -20.63
CA THR A 223 38.85 16.99 -21.39
C THR A 223 40.31 17.39 -21.59
N ARG A 224 41.23 16.46 -21.36
CA ARG A 224 42.67 16.59 -21.65
C ARG A 224 43.17 15.26 -22.19
N LEU A 225 43.87 15.28 -23.33
CA LEU A 225 44.30 14.06 -24.04
C LEU A 225 43.10 13.09 -24.23
N HIS A 226 43.18 11.88 -23.68
CA HIS A 226 42.13 10.85 -23.73
C HIS A 226 41.23 10.79 -22.48
N ASP A 227 41.39 11.71 -21.52
CA ASP A 227 40.62 11.69 -20.26
C ASP A 227 39.65 12.88 -20.15
N THR A 228 38.45 12.61 -19.64
CA THR A 228 37.47 13.64 -19.25
C THR A 228 37.32 13.66 -17.74
N ILE A 229 37.75 14.75 -17.11
CA ILE A 229 37.82 14.88 -15.65
C ILE A 229 36.75 15.87 -15.16
N GLN A 230 36.02 15.49 -14.12
CA GLN A 230 35.05 16.34 -13.44
C GLN A 230 35.74 17.49 -12.68
N LYS A 231 35.17 18.69 -12.75
CA LYS A 231 35.66 19.90 -12.09
C LYS A 231 34.75 20.41 -11.00
N GLY A 232 33.50 19.99 -10.98
CA GLY A 232 32.49 20.47 -10.06
C GLY A 232 31.11 20.40 -10.65
N ILE A 233 30.20 21.15 -10.05
CA ILE A 233 28.86 21.38 -10.57
C ILE A 233 28.59 22.88 -10.67
N SER A 234 27.65 23.26 -11.54
CA SER A 234 27.12 24.61 -11.61
C SER A 234 25.60 24.59 -11.64
N ILE A 235 24.97 25.61 -11.07
CA ILE A 235 23.54 25.92 -11.25
C ILE A 235 23.44 27.33 -11.80
N CYS A 236 22.60 27.51 -12.83
CA CYS A 236 22.33 28.81 -13.44
C CYS A 236 20.96 29.34 -13.02
N SER A 237 20.83 30.65 -12.84
CA SER A 237 19.54 31.29 -12.58
C SER A 237 19.53 32.73 -13.08
N CYS A 238 18.33 33.28 -13.31
CA CYS A 238 18.16 34.72 -13.59
C CYS A 238 18.51 35.56 -12.35
N ARG A 239 19.05 36.77 -12.55
CA ARG A 239 19.51 37.64 -11.44
C ARG A 239 18.39 38.05 -10.49
N GLU A 240 17.15 38.10 -10.96
CA GLU A 240 15.99 38.46 -10.16
C GLU A 240 15.61 37.38 -9.14
N ASN A 241 16.03 36.12 -9.35
CA ASN A 241 15.73 35.01 -8.46
C ASN A 241 16.65 35.00 -7.23
N LYS A 242 16.74 36.13 -6.52
CA LYS A 242 17.66 36.33 -5.38
C LYS A 242 17.49 35.27 -4.29
N SER A 243 16.25 34.94 -3.93
CA SER A 243 15.97 33.93 -2.91
C SER A 243 16.43 32.52 -3.31
N LEU A 244 16.36 32.17 -4.60
CA LEU A 244 16.89 30.92 -5.14
C LEU A 244 18.42 30.94 -5.10
N ILE A 245 19.04 32.03 -5.56
CA ILE A 245 20.50 32.19 -5.58
C ILE A 245 21.07 32.09 -4.16
N ASP A 246 20.50 32.83 -3.20
CA ASP A 246 20.93 32.84 -1.81
C ASP A 246 20.80 31.45 -1.17
N PHE A 247 19.70 30.75 -1.46
CA PHE A 247 19.49 29.37 -1.01
C PHE A 247 20.55 28.43 -1.58
N VAL A 248 20.79 28.44 -2.89
CA VAL A 248 21.79 27.57 -3.53
C VAL A 248 23.19 27.85 -2.98
N VAL A 249 23.56 29.12 -2.79
CA VAL A 249 24.87 29.51 -2.24
C VAL A 249 25.05 29.01 -0.82
N LYS A 250 24.07 29.26 0.06
CA LYS A 250 24.11 28.86 1.47
C LYS A 250 24.12 27.33 1.58
N THR A 251 23.10 26.68 1.04
CA THR A 251 22.91 25.23 1.17
C THR A 251 24.06 24.46 0.52
N GLY A 252 24.53 24.87 -0.66
CA GLY A 252 25.67 24.21 -1.29
C GLY A 252 27.00 24.41 -0.55
N ARG A 253 27.21 25.58 0.07
CA ARG A 253 28.37 25.81 0.96
C ARG A 253 28.35 24.85 2.14
N ASP A 254 27.21 24.76 2.81
CA ASP A 254 27.03 23.95 4.01
C ASP A 254 27.13 22.45 3.68
N LEU A 255 26.52 22.00 2.58
CA LEU A 255 26.59 20.62 2.11
C LEU A 255 28.01 20.20 1.73
N PHE A 256 28.69 20.99 0.89
CA PHE A 256 29.97 20.58 0.32
C PHE A 256 31.18 21.01 1.16
N GLY A 257 31.02 21.94 2.10
CA GLY A 257 32.12 22.50 2.88
C GLY A 257 33.06 23.38 2.05
N ILE A 258 32.58 23.94 0.93
CA ILE A 258 33.36 24.80 0.02
C ILE A 258 32.56 26.02 -0.41
N ASP A 259 33.24 27.16 -0.54
CA ASP A 259 32.64 28.37 -1.08
C ASP A 259 32.38 28.24 -2.60
N PRO A 260 31.17 28.60 -3.08
CA PRO A 260 30.91 28.68 -4.50
C PRO A 260 31.63 29.87 -5.14
N THR A 261 31.96 29.72 -6.41
CA THR A 261 32.31 30.83 -7.30
C THR A 261 31.03 31.33 -7.97
N ILE A 262 30.71 32.61 -7.78
CA ILE A 262 29.54 33.25 -8.38
C ILE A 262 30.01 34.11 -9.54
N TYR A 263 29.50 33.84 -10.74
CA TYR A 263 29.76 34.63 -11.93
C TYR A 263 28.46 35.29 -12.39
N GLU A 264 28.45 36.61 -12.44
CA GLU A 264 27.36 37.38 -13.02
C GLU A 264 27.72 37.80 -14.45
N SER A 265 26.88 37.43 -15.41
CA SER A 265 27.08 37.86 -16.80
C SER A 265 26.90 39.37 -16.93
N LYS A 266 27.82 40.03 -17.65
CA LYS A 266 27.75 41.47 -17.91
C LYS A 266 26.65 41.84 -18.90
N ASN A 267 26.38 40.94 -19.86
CA ASN A 267 25.53 41.21 -21.02
C ASN A 267 24.22 40.42 -21.02
N GLN A 268 24.07 39.48 -20.08
CA GLN A 268 22.88 38.66 -19.94
C GLN A 268 22.40 38.71 -18.50
N ASN A 269 21.10 38.55 -18.31
CA ASN A 269 20.49 38.49 -17.00
C ASN A 269 20.66 37.10 -16.37
N LEU A 270 21.91 36.68 -16.20
CA LEU A 270 22.28 35.32 -15.82
C LEU A 270 23.34 35.34 -14.70
N VAL A 271 23.11 34.54 -13.68
CA VAL A 271 24.03 34.24 -12.59
C VAL A 271 24.36 32.75 -12.63
N THR A 272 25.65 32.43 -12.61
CA THR A 272 26.15 31.06 -12.56
C THR A 272 26.85 30.82 -11.23
N ILE A 273 26.35 29.87 -10.45
CA ILE A 273 26.89 29.48 -9.14
C ILE A 273 27.65 28.17 -9.34
N THR A 274 28.96 28.16 -9.07
CA THR A 274 29.84 27.02 -9.34
C THR A 274 30.51 26.49 -8.09
N PHE A 275 30.35 25.20 -7.81
CA PHE A 275 31.05 24.50 -6.74
C PHE A 275 32.21 23.69 -7.32
N ASN A 276 33.42 24.22 -7.23
CA ASN A 276 34.62 23.65 -7.83
C ASN A 276 35.19 22.51 -6.96
N SER A 277 34.79 21.27 -7.24
CA SER A 277 35.35 20.07 -6.63
C SER A 277 35.28 18.87 -7.57
N THR A 278 36.41 18.18 -7.77
CA THR A 278 36.50 16.95 -8.56
C THR A 278 35.66 15.83 -7.97
N ILE A 279 35.61 15.76 -6.62
CA ILE A 279 34.79 14.79 -5.89
C ILE A 279 33.31 15.11 -6.11
N VAL A 280 32.86 16.34 -5.84
CA VAL A 280 31.44 16.72 -6.01
C VAL A 280 30.98 16.47 -7.43
N GLY A 281 31.75 16.93 -8.44
CA GLY A 281 31.39 16.70 -9.84
C GLY A 281 31.30 15.22 -10.20
N TYR A 282 32.20 14.38 -9.66
CA TYR A 282 32.16 12.93 -9.87
C TYR A 282 30.96 12.26 -9.21
N ILE A 283 30.66 12.61 -7.95
CA ILE A 283 29.48 12.09 -7.25
C ILE A 283 28.21 12.44 -8.01
N PHE A 284 28.06 13.71 -8.43
CA PHE A 284 26.88 14.13 -9.17
C PHE A 284 26.73 13.39 -10.51
N GLU A 285 27.82 13.26 -11.28
CA GLU A 285 27.79 12.48 -12.52
C GLU A 285 27.49 10.99 -12.29
N LYS A 286 28.09 10.39 -11.25
CA LYS A 286 27.97 8.95 -10.97
C LYS A 286 26.61 8.57 -10.39
N VAL A 287 26.02 9.42 -9.54
CA VAL A 287 24.81 9.13 -8.77
C VAL A 287 23.56 9.66 -9.47
N PHE A 288 23.61 10.88 -10.01
CA PHE A 288 22.45 11.56 -10.59
C PHE A 288 22.50 11.64 -12.12
N GLY A 289 23.64 11.27 -12.71
CA GLY A 289 23.87 11.34 -14.16
C GLY A 289 24.41 12.68 -14.62
N LYS A 290 24.69 12.79 -15.93
CA LYS A 290 25.24 14.00 -16.55
C LYS A 290 24.52 14.34 -17.85
N GLY A 291 24.42 15.65 -18.10
CA GLY A 291 23.73 16.18 -19.27
C GLY A 291 22.22 15.99 -19.16
N PHE A 292 21.46 16.72 -19.97
CA PHE A 292 20.01 16.75 -19.81
C PHE A 292 19.36 15.37 -19.96
N ALA A 293 19.75 14.62 -21.01
CA ALA A 293 19.21 13.30 -21.33
C ALA A 293 19.77 12.17 -20.46
N GLY A 294 20.89 12.40 -19.77
CA GLY A 294 21.56 11.38 -18.95
C GLY A 294 21.24 11.47 -17.46
N LYS A 295 20.47 12.47 -17.01
CA LYS A 295 19.99 12.58 -15.63
C LYS A 295 18.91 11.51 -15.35
N THR A 296 19.04 10.82 -14.22
CA THR A 296 18.11 9.76 -13.75
C THR A 296 17.99 9.81 -12.22
N LEU A 297 16.89 9.34 -11.64
CA LEU A 297 16.76 9.27 -10.18
C LEU A 297 17.46 8.02 -9.60
N PRO A 298 18.37 8.14 -8.61
CA PRO A 298 18.92 6.99 -7.89
C PRO A 298 17.89 6.35 -6.94
N SER A 299 18.07 5.05 -6.63
CA SER A 299 17.14 4.24 -5.80
C SER A 299 16.79 4.87 -4.45
N PHE A 300 17.75 5.54 -3.80
CA PHE A 300 17.48 6.19 -2.50
C PHE A 300 16.39 7.27 -2.59
N ILE A 301 16.19 7.93 -3.74
CA ILE A 301 15.15 8.94 -3.92
C ILE A 301 13.75 8.31 -3.83
N TYR A 302 13.57 7.10 -4.36
CA TYR A 302 12.30 6.36 -4.31
C TYR A 302 11.94 5.95 -2.87
N ASN A 303 12.94 5.84 -2.00
CA ASN A 303 12.80 5.50 -0.59
C ASN A 303 12.52 6.69 0.33
N LEU A 304 12.62 7.93 -0.16
CA LEU A 304 12.39 9.13 0.62
C LEU A 304 10.96 9.23 1.14
N ASN A 305 10.77 9.83 2.31
CA ASN A 305 9.44 10.13 2.82
C ASN A 305 8.75 11.25 2.01
N GLY A 306 7.44 11.38 2.17
CA GLY A 306 6.64 12.36 1.42
C GLY A 306 7.07 13.81 1.60
N GLN A 307 7.63 14.19 2.75
CA GLN A 307 8.07 15.57 2.98
C GLN A 307 9.34 15.89 2.19
N LEU A 308 10.31 14.99 2.19
CA LEU A 308 11.55 15.12 1.42
C LEU A 308 11.28 15.15 -0.09
N ILE A 309 10.37 14.29 -0.57
CA ILE A 309 9.94 14.30 -1.98
C ILE A 309 9.27 15.64 -2.33
N LYS A 310 8.39 16.18 -1.48
CA LYS A 310 7.80 17.50 -1.71
C LYS A 310 8.85 18.61 -1.79
N SER A 311 9.86 18.57 -0.92
CA SER A 311 11.00 19.49 -0.93
C SER A 311 11.77 19.41 -2.25
N PHE A 312 12.07 18.19 -2.73
CA PHE A 312 12.68 17.94 -4.03
C PHE A 312 11.86 18.53 -5.18
N ILE A 313 10.54 18.29 -5.20
CA ILE A 313 9.65 18.82 -6.22
C ILE A 313 9.58 20.35 -6.19
N SER A 314 9.53 20.99 -5.01
CA SER A 314 9.56 22.45 -4.89
C SER A 314 10.86 23.05 -5.45
N GLY A 315 12.00 22.39 -5.23
CA GLY A 315 13.29 22.78 -5.81
C GLY A 315 13.29 22.71 -7.35
N LEU A 316 12.76 21.61 -7.90
CA LEU A 316 12.64 21.43 -9.34
C LEU A 316 11.71 22.48 -9.98
N ILE A 317 10.54 22.74 -9.37
CA ILE A 317 9.62 23.78 -9.84
C ILE A 317 10.27 25.17 -9.78
N SER A 318 11.16 25.42 -8.80
CA SER A 318 11.82 26.73 -8.65
C SER A 318 12.76 27.06 -9.81
N THR A 319 13.25 26.07 -10.55
CA THR A 319 14.12 26.23 -11.71
C THR A 319 13.32 26.06 -13.01
N ASP A 320 13.03 24.81 -13.38
CA ASP A 320 12.35 24.39 -14.62
C ASP A 320 10.81 24.54 -14.58
N GLY A 321 10.26 25.03 -13.48
CA GLY A 321 8.82 25.22 -13.33
C GLY A 321 8.28 26.50 -13.95
N CYS A 322 7.02 26.45 -14.38
CA CYS A 322 6.23 27.58 -14.85
C CYS A 322 4.90 27.65 -14.10
N VAL A 323 4.56 28.85 -13.63
CA VAL A 323 3.29 29.21 -13.02
C VAL A 323 2.58 30.19 -13.96
N ASP A 324 1.50 29.74 -14.58
CA ASP A 324 0.71 30.58 -15.47
C ASP A 324 -0.20 31.55 -14.69
N THR A 325 -0.87 32.46 -15.41
CA THR A 325 -1.81 33.43 -14.83
C THR A 325 -3.07 32.78 -14.27
N GLY A 326 -3.39 31.54 -14.68
CA GLY A 326 -4.43 30.69 -14.09
C GLY A 326 -3.98 29.94 -12.85
N LEU A 327 -2.78 30.23 -12.34
CA LEU A 327 -2.15 29.57 -11.19
C LEU A 327 -1.93 28.06 -11.42
N ASN A 328 -1.75 27.62 -12.66
CA ASN A 328 -1.36 26.25 -12.94
C ASN A 328 0.15 26.10 -12.79
N VAL A 329 0.58 25.09 -12.04
CA VAL A 329 2.00 24.79 -11.81
C VAL A 329 2.42 23.64 -12.72
N SER A 330 3.49 23.84 -13.48
CA SER A 330 3.98 22.85 -14.44
C SER A 330 5.50 22.83 -14.53
N VAL A 331 6.07 21.70 -14.96
CA VAL A 331 7.49 21.52 -15.27
C VAL A 331 7.60 20.95 -16.68
N THR A 332 8.57 21.41 -17.46
CA THR A 332 8.80 20.96 -18.84
C THR A 332 10.25 20.52 -19.01
N MET A 333 10.49 19.30 -19.49
CA MET A 333 11.85 18.76 -19.64
C MET A 333 12.00 17.94 -20.93
N THR A 334 13.14 18.10 -21.63
CA THR A 334 13.55 17.27 -22.78
C THR A 334 14.16 15.92 -22.38
N ASN A 335 13.62 15.28 -21.33
CA ASN A 335 14.04 13.99 -20.79
C ASN A 335 12.77 13.25 -20.35
N PRO A 336 12.09 12.58 -21.31
CA PRO A 336 10.83 11.89 -21.06
C PRO A 336 10.92 10.82 -19.97
N LYS A 337 12.05 10.11 -19.89
CA LYS A 337 12.30 9.09 -18.87
C LYS A 337 12.25 9.69 -17.46
N LEU A 338 12.99 10.78 -17.24
CA LEU A 338 13.00 11.46 -15.94
C LEU A 338 11.61 12.04 -15.58
N ILE A 339 10.86 12.52 -16.58
CA ILE A 339 9.47 13.00 -16.38
C ILE A 339 8.56 11.87 -15.88
N GLU A 340 8.72 10.67 -16.44
CA GLU A 340 7.99 9.48 -16.01
C GLU A 340 8.39 9.07 -14.58
N GLU A 341 9.69 9.03 -14.29
CA GLU A 341 10.22 8.74 -12.94
C GLU A 341 9.65 9.71 -11.89
N ILE A 342 9.64 11.01 -12.20
CA ILE A 342 9.08 12.05 -11.32
C ILE A 342 7.57 11.91 -11.17
N TYR A 343 6.85 11.53 -12.24
CA TYR A 343 5.40 11.29 -12.19
C TYR A 343 5.06 10.21 -11.16
N HIS A 344 5.70 9.04 -11.26
CA HIS A 344 5.43 7.95 -10.32
C HIS A 344 5.95 8.26 -8.91
N LEU A 345 7.09 8.94 -8.77
CA LEU A 345 7.60 9.42 -7.48
C LEU A 345 6.57 10.32 -6.78
N CYS A 346 5.99 11.28 -7.50
CA CYS A 346 4.93 12.14 -6.95
C CYS A 346 3.69 11.32 -6.54
N ARG A 347 3.24 10.41 -7.41
CA ARG A 347 2.06 9.56 -7.14
C ARG A 347 2.26 8.67 -5.92
N SER A 348 3.47 8.16 -5.69
CA SER A 348 3.81 7.28 -4.55
C SER A 348 3.53 7.90 -3.18
N VAL A 349 3.55 9.24 -3.08
CA VAL A 349 3.34 10.01 -1.85
C VAL A 349 2.03 10.81 -1.85
N GLY A 350 1.10 10.45 -2.73
CA GLY A 350 -0.22 11.06 -2.82
C GLY A 350 -0.25 12.46 -3.47
N LEU A 351 0.78 12.85 -4.23
CA LEU A 351 0.75 14.09 -5.00
C LEU A 351 0.00 13.87 -6.33
N GLY A 352 -0.97 14.73 -6.60
CA GLY A 352 -1.70 14.70 -7.86
C GLY A 352 -0.90 15.33 -8.99
N VAL A 353 -0.47 14.51 -9.95
CA VAL A 353 0.30 14.97 -11.12
C VAL A 353 -0.22 14.31 -12.38
N SER A 354 -0.05 15.00 -13.52
CA SER A 354 -0.16 14.39 -14.85
C SER A 354 1.16 14.49 -15.58
N ALA A 355 1.54 13.45 -16.30
CA ALA A 355 2.58 13.50 -17.33
C ALA A 355 1.94 13.52 -18.73
N SER A 356 2.53 14.29 -19.64
CA SER A 356 2.14 14.29 -21.06
C SER A 356 3.38 14.57 -21.92
N TYR A 357 3.40 14.07 -23.14
CA TYR A 357 4.57 14.17 -24.01
C TYR A 357 4.18 14.83 -25.33
N ARG A 358 5.03 15.73 -25.83
CA ARG A 358 4.85 16.40 -27.13
C ARG A 358 6.19 16.55 -27.83
N ASN A 359 6.17 16.54 -29.15
CA ASN A 359 7.34 16.93 -29.92
C ASN A 359 7.55 18.45 -29.78
N SER A 360 8.76 18.85 -29.43
CA SER A 360 9.16 20.25 -29.45
C SER A 360 9.18 20.79 -30.88
N GLN A 361 9.27 22.10 -31.03
CA GLN A 361 9.51 22.74 -32.34
C GLN A 361 10.81 22.24 -33.00
N SER A 362 11.76 21.72 -32.22
CA SER A 362 13.02 21.12 -32.70
C SER A 362 12.92 19.60 -32.96
N GLY A 363 11.73 19.02 -32.90
CA GLY A 363 11.47 17.60 -33.15
C GLY A 363 11.88 16.65 -32.02
N LYS A 364 12.33 17.16 -30.87
CA LYS A 364 12.69 16.33 -29.70
C LYS A 364 11.45 16.05 -28.86
N LEU A 365 11.33 14.83 -28.33
CA LEU A 365 10.25 14.48 -27.42
C LEU A 365 10.47 15.20 -26.07
N THR A 366 9.50 16.03 -25.69
CA THR A 366 9.52 16.82 -24.45
C THR A 366 8.38 16.36 -23.55
N GLY A 367 8.69 16.08 -22.29
CA GLY A 367 7.71 15.77 -21.26
C GLY A 367 7.24 17.01 -20.51
N TYR A 368 5.97 16.99 -20.11
CA TYR A 368 5.29 18.05 -19.38
C TYR A 368 4.60 17.45 -18.16
N ILE A 369 4.97 17.91 -16.97
CA ILE A 369 4.27 17.59 -15.73
C ILE A 369 3.37 18.77 -15.34
N ARG A 370 2.11 18.50 -15.01
CA ARG A 370 1.23 19.48 -14.37
C ARG A 370 0.80 18.98 -13.00
N PHE A 371 1.09 19.78 -11.99
CA PHE A 371 0.80 19.47 -10.60
C PHE A 371 -0.61 19.97 -10.24
N LEU A 372 -1.33 19.18 -9.46
CA LEU A 372 -2.38 19.72 -8.60
C LEU A 372 -1.68 20.56 -7.54
N LYS A 373 -2.20 21.76 -7.29
CA LYS A 373 -1.68 22.65 -6.26
C LYS A 373 -1.76 21.99 -4.88
N ASP A 374 -2.80 21.18 -4.71
CA ASP A 374 -3.09 20.42 -3.51
C ASP A 374 -1.99 19.40 -3.23
N GLY A 375 -1.32 19.56 -2.09
CA GLY A 375 -0.24 18.70 -1.65
C GLY A 375 1.17 19.24 -1.92
N LEU A 376 1.35 20.24 -2.78
CA LEU A 376 2.63 20.93 -2.97
C LEU A 376 2.97 21.83 -1.77
N ASN A 377 4.26 22.06 -1.55
CA ASN A 377 4.73 23.11 -0.65
C ASN A 377 4.93 24.41 -1.43
N LEU A 378 3.83 25.17 -1.60
CA LEU A 378 3.78 26.35 -2.46
C LEU A 378 4.70 27.48 -1.96
N GLU A 379 4.85 27.63 -0.64
CA GLU A 379 5.72 28.62 -0.01
C GLU A 379 7.21 28.40 -0.33
N LYS A 380 7.60 27.15 -0.61
CA LYS A 380 8.97 26.81 -0.98
C LYS A 380 9.31 27.11 -2.43
N ILE A 381 8.34 27.40 -3.30
CA ILE A 381 8.58 27.67 -4.72
C ILE A 381 9.19 29.07 -4.90
N LYS A 382 10.45 29.14 -5.35
CA LYS A 382 11.24 30.38 -5.47
C LYS A 382 11.21 30.98 -6.88
N LYS A 383 10.02 31.01 -7.51
CA LYS A 383 9.83 31.69 -8.81
C LYS A 383 9.44 33.15 -8.60
N VAL A 384 10.00 34.02 -9.45
CA VAL A 384 9.66 35.45 -9.48
C VAL A 384 8.91 35.77 -10.78
N TYR A 385 7.82 36.51 -10.66
CA TYR A 385 7.06 37.08 -11.78
C TYR A 385 6.84 38.57 -11.53
N THR A 386 6.59 39.33 -12.59
CA THR A 386 6.34 40.78 -12.50
C THR A 386 4.98 41.14 -11.89
N ASP A 387 4.07 40.16 -11.79
CA ASP A 387 2.74 40.32 -11.22
C ASP A 387 2.58 39.52 -9.91
N GLU A 388 1.41 39.65 -9.30
CA GLU A 388 1.10 39.08 -7.99
C GLU A 388 0.68 37.60 -8.03
N ARG A 389 0.89 36.88 -9.15
CA ARG A 389 0.43 35.49 -9.30
C ARG A 389 1.00 34.56 -8.24
N MET A 390 2.22 34.80 -7.77
CA MET A 390 2.82 33.98 -6.72
C MET A 390 2.15 34.20 -5.36
N LYS A 391 1.77 35.44 -5.04
CA LYS A 391 0.99 35.72 -3.82
C LYS A 391 -0.37 35.02 -3.88
N HIS A 392 -1.04 35.08 -5.03
CA HIS A 392 -2.31 34.38 -5.23
C HIS A 392 -2.16 32.86 -5.19
N LEU A 393 -1.05 32.31 -5.71
CA LEU A 393 -0.76 30.88 -5.63
C LEU A 393 -0.56 30.43 -4.18
N ILE A 394 0.21 31.16 -3.38
CA ILE A 394 0.45 30.83 -1.98
C ILE A 394 -0.82 30.95 -1.14
N ALA A 395 -1.67 31.93 -1.43
CA ALA A 395 -2.97 32.12 -0.77
C ALA A 395 -4.07 31.15 -1.25
N TYR A 396 -3.74 30.20 -2.14
CA TYR A 396 -4.71 29.25 -2.66
C TYR A 396 -5.17 28.28 -1.56
N GLU A 397 -6.45 28.31 -1.23
CA GLU A 397 -7.09 27.35 -0.33
C GLU A 397 -7.90 26.32 -1.11
N TYR A 398 -7.63 25.04 -0.84
CA TYR A 398 -8.36 23.94 -1.47
C TYR A 398 -9.74 23.75 -0.85
N SER A 399 -10.77 23.65 -1.69
CA SER A 399 -12.17 23.46 -1.26
C SER A 399 -12.51 22.01 -0.86
N GLY A 400 -11.55 21.10 -0.73
CA GLY A 400 -11.77 19.69 -0.37
C GLY A 400 -12.20 18.79 -1.55
N TYR A 401 -12.83 19.36 -2.57
CA TYR A 401 -13.40 18.64 -3.70
C TYR A 401 -13.31 19.44 -5.01
N VAL A 402 -12.93 18.74 -6.09
CA VAL A 402 -13.00 19.22 -7.48
C VAL A 402 -13.65 18.14 -8.33
N ASN A 403 -14.33 18.51 -9.42
CA ASN A 403 -15.09 17.57 -10.26
C ASN A 403 -14.32 16.36 -10.81
N ASN A 404 -12.98 16.34 -10.76
CA ASN A 404 -12.15 15.28 -11.32
C ASN A 404 -11.23 14.60 -10.30
N TYR A 405 -11.19 15.06 -9.05
CA TYR A 405 -10.43 14.44 -7.97
C TYR A 405 -10.99 14.87 -6.60
N ALA A 406 -10.76 14.04 -5.59
CA ALA A 406 -11.20 14.32 -4.23
C ALA A 406 -10.11 13.95 -3.23
N TYR A 407 -10.04 14.69 -2.12
CA TYR A 407 -9.27 14.28 -0.95
C TYR A 407 -10.24 13.84 0.14
N ILE A 408 -10.18 12.56 0.53
CA ILE A 408 -10.96 12.00 1.63
C ILE A 408 -9.97 11.54 2.68
N ASP A 409 -10.04 12.11 3.90
CA ASP A 409 -9.12 11.82 5.01
C ASP A 409 -7.64 11.94 4.64
N GLY A 410 -7.32 12.90 3.77
CA GLY A 410 -5.96 13.16 3.29
C GLY A 410 -5.43 12.11 2.30
N ILE A 411 -6.29 11.25 1.76
CA ILE A 411 -6.02 10.33 0.65
C ILE A 411 -6.59 10.92 -0.64
N LEU A 412 -5.80 10.90 -1.71
CA LEU A 412 -6.19 11.41 -3.02
C LEU A 412 -6.90 10.32 -3.83
N TYR A 413 -8.05 10.67 -4.41
CA TYR A 413 -8.80 9.84 -5.34
C TYR A 413 -8.97 10.57 -6.67
N MET A 414 -8.68 9.90 -7.79
CA MET A 414 -8.78 10.45 -9.16
C MET A 414 -9.98 9.88 -9.90
N ARG A 415 -10.76 10.75 -10.56
CA ARG A 415 -11.97 10.35 -11.26
C ARG A 415 -11.68 9.51 -12.51
N VAL A 416 -12.49 8.48 -12.73
CA VAL A 416 -12.56 7.78 -14.01
C VAL A 416 -13.18 8.71 -15.07
N ILE A 417 -12.45 8.92 -16.17
CA ILE A 417 -12.87 9.79 -17.27
C ILE A 417 -13.59 8.97 -18.34
N ASP A 418 -13.03 7.82 -18.67
CA ASP A 418 -13.60 6.90 -19.65
C ASP A 418 -13.12 5.46 -19.39
N ASN A 419 -13.86 4.50 -19.94
CA ASN A 419 -13.57 3.08 -19.77
C ASN A 419 -14.15 2.31 -20.96
N ASN A 420 -13.30 2.05 -21.94
CA ASN A 420 -13.72 1.46 -23.21
C ASN A 420 -13.18 0.03 -23.33
N ILE A 421 -13.92 -0.84 -24.02
CA ILE A 421 -13.38 -2.15 -24.39
C ILE A 421 -12.29 -1.93 -25.44
N SER A 422 -11.09 -2.40 -25.15
CA SER A 422 -9.95 -2.30 -26.05
C SER A 422 -10.07 -3.31 -27.19
N THR A 423 -9.56 -2.94 -28.36
CA THR A 423 -9.36 -3.87 -29.48
C THR A 423 -8.09 -4.69 -29.33
N ASP A 424 -7.19 -4.32 -28.42
CA ASP A 424 -5.93 -5.01 -28.20
C ASP A 424 -6.15 -6.40 -27.61
N LYS A 425 -5.52 -7.39 -28.24
CA LYS A 425 -5.55 -8.80 -27.83
C LYS A 425 -4.12 -9.32 -27.69
N PRO A 426 -3.38 -8.87 -26.65
CA PRO A 426 -2.04 -9.38 -26.37
C PRO A 426 -2.08 -10.89 -26.12
N GLU A 427 -0.97 -11.56 -26.43
CA GLU A 427 -0.83 -12.98 -26.10
C GLU A 427 -0.80 -13.19 -24.58
N TYR A 428 -0.11 -12.31 -23.84
CA TYR A 428 0.09 -12.42 -22.39
C TYR A 428 -0.28 -11.15 -21.62
N VAL A 429 -0.68 -11.35 -20.38
CA VAL A 429 -0.99 -10.34 -19.36
C VAL A 429 -0.33 -10.71 -18.03
N TYR A 430 -0.14 -9.74 -17.14
CA TYR A 430 0.73 -9.85 -15.97
C TYR A 430 0.05 -9.40 -14.67
N THR A 431 0.45 -9.96 -13.54
CA THR A 431 0.05 -9.50 -12.19
C THR A 431 1.12 -9.91 -11.17
N LEU A 432 1.05 -9.39 -9.94
CA LEU A 432 2.07 -9.58 -8.90
C LEU A 432 1.46 -10.16 -7.64
N GLY A 433 2.16 -11.05 -6.94
CA GLY A 433 1.79 -11.50 -5.59
C GLY A 433 2.62 -10.78 -4.54
N ILE A 434 1.98 -10.16 -3.53
CA ILE A 434 2.63 -9.30 -2.53
C ILE A 434 2.62 -9.95 -1.14
N GLU A 435 3.67 -9.73 -0.35
CA GLU A 435 3.84 -10.21 1.02
C GLU A 435 2.80 -9.63 1.98
N ASP A 436 2.03 -10.50 2.64
CA ASP A 436 1.02 -10.17 3.67
C ASP A 436 0.03 -9.05 3.27
N ASP A 437 -0.21 -8.85 1.96
CA ASP A 437 -1.17 -7.88 1.43
C ASP A 437 -1.60 -8.32 0.01
N HIS A 438 -2.84 -8.04 -0.37
CA HIS A 438 -3.39 -8.36 -1.69
C HIS A 438 -3.54 -7.13 -2.58
N SER A 439 -2.73 -6.10 -2.39
CA SER A 439 -2.78 -4.87 -3.18
C SER A 439 -1.40 -4.33 -3.53
N TYR A 440 -1.35 -3.56 -4.62
CA TYR A 440 -0.16 -2.83 -5.03
C TYR A 440 -0.52 -1.61 -5.89
N ALA A 441 0.48 -0.76 -6.16
CA ALA A 441 0.32 0.43 -6.99
C ALA A 441 0.75 0.18 -8.44
N VAL A 442 -0.15 0.48 -9.38
CA VAL A 442 0.05 0.43 -10.83
C VAL A 442 -0.32 1.77 -11.44
N GLU A 443 0.54 2.35 -12.29
CA GLU A 443 0.31 3.67 -12.91
C GLU A 443 0.04 4.82 -11.92
N GLY A 444 0.37 4.60 -10.64
CA GLY A 444 0.05 5.53 -9.55
C GLY A 444 -1.37 5.40 -9.00
N LEU A 445 -2.01 4.23 -9.14
CA LEU A 445 -3.33 3.86 -8.60
C LEU A 445 -3.28 2.50 -7.88
N ILE A 446 -4.18 2.28 -6.92
CA ILE A 446 -4.24 1.06 -6.09
C ILE A 446 -5.13 -0.03 -6.69
N VAL A 447 -4.63 -1.28 -6.73
CA VAL A 447 -5.25 -2.45 -7.38
C VAL A 447 -5.21 -3.73 -6.51
N GLU A 448 -6.06 -4.74 -6.76
CA GLU A 448 -6.22 -5.98 -5.95
C GLU A 448 -5.66 -7.29 -6.61
N ASN A 449 -5.26 -8.28 -5.81
CA ASN A 449 -4.91 -9.69 -6.14
C ASN A 449 -6.06 -10.70 -5.81
N CYS A 450 -6.09 -11.94 -6.34
CA CYS A 450 -7.26 -12.84 -6.17
C CYS A 450 -7.01 -14.32 -5.74
N PHE A 451 -7.65 -14.79 -4.65
CA PHE A 451 -7.52 -16.13 -4.01
C PHE A 451 -8.66 -17.16 -4.28
N PHE A 452 -9.95 -16.76 -4.27
CA PHE A 452 -11.11 -17.70 -4.28
C PHE A 452 -11.27 -18.55 -5.55
N HIS A 453 -10.84 -18.02 -6.68
CA HIS A 453 -11.00 -18.69 -7.97
C HIS A 453 -10.17 -19.98 -8.02
N ALA A 454 -8.99 -20.00 -7.42
CA ALA A 454 -8.12 -21.18 -7.40
C ALA A 454 -8.80 -22.40 -6.74
N LEU A 455 -9.49 -22.20 -5.61
CA LEU A 455 -10.09 -23.31 -4.85
C LEU A 455 -11.35 -23.90 -5.51
N LEU A 456 -12.17 -23.06 -6.13
CA LEU A 456 -13.41 -23.48 -6.80
C LEU A 456 -13.17 -24.25 -8.10
N HIS A 457 -12.07 -23.95 -8.78
CA HIS A 457 -11.59 -24.70 -9.95
C HIS A 457 -11.20 -26.15 -9.61
N ALA A 458 -10.73 -26.44 -8.39
CA ALA A 458 -10.48 -27.81 -7.94
C ALA A 458 -11.76 -28.59 -7.64
N TYR A 459 -12.72 -27.93 -6.99
CA TYR A 459 -13.84 -28.58 -6.33
C TYR A 459 -15.05 -28.84 -7.23
N SER A 460 -15.36 -27.95 -8.19
CA SER A 460 -16.62 -28.03 -8.94
C SER A 460 -16.39 -28.06 -10.45
N LYS A 461 -16.73 -29.20 -11.08
CA LYS A 461 -16.72 -29.34 -12.54
C LYS A 461 -17.69 -28.35 -13.21
N ASP A 462 -18.85 -28.14 -12.60
CA ASP A 462 -19.83 -27.17 -13.08
C ASP A 462 -19.27 -25.74 -13.02
N TYR A 463 -18.57 -25.39 -11.93
CA TYR A 463 -17.90 -24.10 -11.81
C TYR A 463 -16.87 -23.87 -12.93
N VAL A 464 -16.08 -24.89 -13.28
CA VAL A 464 -15.14 -24.82 -14.42
C VAL A 464 -15.86 -24.54 -15.74
N SER A 465 -17.10 -25.03 -15.91
CA SER A 465 -17.90 -24.81 -17.14
C SER A 465 -18.75 -23.52 -17.14
N MET A 466 -18.86 -22.80 -16.03
CA MET A 466 -19.67 -21.58 -15.92
C MET A 466 -18.98 -20.35 -16.55
N ASN A 467 -19.77 -19.41 -17.09
CA ASN A 467 -19.26 -18.10 -17.47
C ASN A 467 -18.96 -17.21 -16.23
N ALA A 468 -18.25 -16.10 -16.43
CA ALA A 468 -17.80 -15.21 -15.34
C ALA A 468 -18.95 -14.72 -14.42
N GLY A 469 -20.11 -14.37 -14.98
CA GLY A 469 -21.29 -13.97 -14.22
C GLY A 469 -21.88 -15.09 -13.38
N GLY A 470 -21.92 -16.32 -13.92
CA GLY A 470 -22.33 -17.53 -13.21
C GLY A 470 -21.39 -17.88 -12.05
N ARG A 471 -20.07 -17.78 -12.27
CA ARG A 471 -19.05 -18.02 -11.25
C ARG A 471 -19.07 -17.00 -10.13
N MET A 472 -19.27 -15.71 -10.43
CA MET A 472 -19.41 -14.66 -9.41
C MET A 472 -20.66 -14.88 -8.55
N LYS A 473 -21.80 -15.21 -9.17
CA LYS A 473 -23.01 -15.62 -8.45
C LYS A 473 -22.78 -16.90 -7.64
N PHE A 474 -21.92 -17.82 -8.09
CA PHE A 474 -21.56 -19.02 -7.35
C PHE A 474 -20.70 -18.69 -6.12
N VAL A 475 -19.65 -17.88 -6.27
CA VAL A 475 -18.80 -17.42 -5.15
C VAL A 475 -19.65 -16.69 -4.11
N LYS A 476 -20.51 -15.75 -4.54
CA LYS A 476 -21.42 -15.03 -3.64
C LYS A 476 -22.38 -15.99 -2.93
N ARG A 477 -22.97 -16.96 -3.64
CA ARG A 477 -23.83 -18.00 -3.02
C ARG A 477 -23.06 -18.90 -2.04
N LEU A 478 -21.81 -19.22 -2.35
CA LEU A 478 -20.95 -20.05 -1.51
C LEU A 478 -20.58 -19.31 -0.22
N ARG A 479 -20.05 -18.08 -0.32
CA ARG A 479 -19.76 -17.21 0.82
C ARG A 479 -20.99 -17.00 1.69
N SER A 480 -22.13 -16.68 1.07
CA SER A 480 -23.41 -16.57 1.80
C SER A 480 -23.91 -17.89 2.39
N SER A 481 -23.49 -19.04 1.88
CA SER A 481 -23.80 -20.33 2.50
C SER A 481 -22.87 -20.68 3.65
N ILE A 482 -21.63 -20.18 3.65
CA ILE A 482 -20.66 -20.35 4.74
C ILE A 482 -21.09 -19.48 5.91
N ALA A 483 -21.32 -18.19 5.66
CA ALA A 483 -21.77 -17.22 6.66
C ALA A 483 -23.05 -17.67 7.39
N ARG A 484 -24.06 -18.17 6.65
CA ARG A 484 -25.32 -18.68 7.24
C ARG A 484 -25.17 -19.86 8.21
N LYS A 485 -24.03 -20.56 8.20
CA LYS A 485 -23.79 -21.73 9.06
C LYS A 485 -23.01 -21.39 10.32
N ILE A 486 -22.58 -20.14 10.48
CA ILE A 486 -21.92 -19.68 11.68
C ILE A 486 -23.01 -19.05 12.52
N ASP A 487 -23.22 -19.58 13.72
CA ASP A 487 -23.97 -18.95 14.79
C ASP A 487 -22.99 -18.37 15.81
N LYS A 488 -23.51 -17.67 16.83
CA LYS A 488 -22.68 -17.04 17.86
C LYS A 488 -21.82 -18.03 18.65
N GLY A 489 -22.37 -19.20 19.00
CA GLY A 489 -21.64 -20.21 19.74
C GLY A 489 -20.49 -20.81 18.91
N ARG A 490 -20.73 -21.02 17.62
CA ARG A 490 -19.69 -21.45 16.69
C ARG A 490 -18.63 -20.37 16.48
N TRP A 491 -19.04 -19.12 16.25
CA TRP A 491 -18.13 -17.97 16.11
C TRP A 491 -17.20 -17.83 17.31
N GLU A 492 -17.74 -17.99 18.52
CA GLU A 492 -16.98 -17.93 19.78
C GLU A 492 -15.99 -19.09 19.96
N SER A 493 -16.20 -20.22 19.31
CA SER A 493 -15.27 -21.36 19.36
C SER A 493 -14.14 -21.29 18.32
N LEU A 494 -14.22 -20.40 17.32
CA LEU A 494 -13.19 -20.25 16.29
C LEU A 494 -11.91 -19.67 16.89
N SER A 495 -10.74 -20.17 16.48
CA SER A 495 -9.42 -19.66 16.92
C SER A 495 -9.23 -19.66 18.44
N ASN A 496 -9.69 -20.68 19.15
CA ASN A 496 -9.72 -20.69 20.63
C ASN A 496 -10.44 -19.46 21.23
N GLY A 497 -11.37 -18.90 20.45
CA GLY A 497 -12.18 -17.73 20.78
C GLY A 497 -11.56 -16.38 20.47
N LEU A 498 -10.33 -16.29 19.94
CA LEU A 498 -9.69 -14.99 19.65
C LEU A 498 -10.48 -14.14 18.65
N ILE A 499 -11.01 -14.76 17.59
CA ILE A 499 -11.81 -14.08 16.54
C ILE A 499 -13.03 -13.36 17.13
N ALA A 500 -13.61 -13.92 18.20
CA ALA A 500 -14.77 -13.35 18.84
C ALA A 500 -14.40 -12.40 19.99
N LYS A 501 -13.41 -12.80 20.80
CA LYS A 501 -13.01 -12.09 22.02
C LYS A 501 -12.42 -10.70 21.72
N ILE A 502 -11.51 -10.58 20.75
CA ILE A 502 -10.82 -9.30 20.49
C ILE A 502 -11.83 -8.23 19.99
N PRO A 503 -12.62 -8.46 18.93
CA PRO A 503 -13.57 -7.44 18.45
C PRO A 503 -14.68 -7.16 19.47
N PHE A 504 -15.06 -8.15 20.28
CA PHE A 504 -15.99 -7.94 21.40
C PHE A 504 -15.42 -6.94 22.43
N GLN A 505 -14.17 -7.12 22.87
CA GLN A 505 -13.53 -6.25 23.85
C GLN A 505 -13.34 -4.82 23.33
N GLU A 506 -12.93 -4.68 22.07
CA GLU A 506 -12.80 -3.38 21.39
C GLU A 506 -14.14 -2.65 21.28
N ASN A 507 -15.21 -3.38 20.93
CA ASN A 507 -16.55 -2.83 20.88
C ASN A 507 -17.05 -2.40 22.27
N VAL A 508 -16.77 -3.15 23.34
CA VAL A 508 -17.09 -2.73 24.71
C VAL A 508 -16.41 -1.39 25.04
N ASN A 509 -15.11 -1.27 24.78
CA ASN A 509 -14.35 -0.03 25.04
C ASN A 509 -14.89 1.16 24.23
N THR A 510 -15.15 0.94 22.94
CA THR A 510 -15.67 1.97 22.02
C THR A 510 -17.04 2.47 22.46
N ILE A 511 -17.93 1.54 22.81
CA ILE A 511 -19.29 1.84 23.25
C ILE A 511 -19.27 2.60 24.58
N LEU A 512 -18.49 2.16 25.57
CA LEU A 512 -18.36 2.84 26.85
C LEU A 512 -17.84 4.27 26.64
N SER A 513 -16.77 4.44 25.88
CA SER A 513 -16.17 5.75 25.60
C SER A 513 -17.15 6.74 24.96
N ASP A 514 -17.92 6.28 23.96
CA ASP A 514 -18.91 7.10 23.27
C ASP A 514 -20.11 7.44 24.17
N PHE A 515 -20.57 6.49 25.00
CA PHE A 515 -21.65 6.74 25.96
C PHE A 515 -21.23 7.73 27.05
N TYR A 516 -20.04 7.60 27.65
CA TYR A 516 -19.55 8.53 28.67
C TYR A 516 -19.39 9.95 28.13
N ARG A 517 -18.88 10.08 26.89
CA ARG A 517 -18.85 11.36 26.20
C ARG A 517 -20.24 11.96 26.02
N TYR A 518 -21.22 11.14 25.63
CA TYR A 518 -22.61 11.58 25.46
C TYR A 518 -23.19 12.09 26.79
N ILE A 519 -22.99 11.37 27.90
CA ILE A 519 -23.46 11.79 29.22
C ILE A 519 -22.79 13.08 29.69
N ALA A 520 -21.48 13.24 29.43
CA ALA A 520 -20.72 14.41 29.87
C ALA A 520 -21.01 15.68 29.05
N ARG A 521 -21.17 15.56 27.72
CA ARG A 521 -21.23 16.71 26.79
C ARG A 521 -22.59 16.92 26.14
N GLY A 522 -23.52 15.97 26.26
CA GLY A 522 -24.76 15.95 25.48
C GLY A 522 -24.53 15.67 23.98
N GLY A 523 -25.58 15.84 23.17
CA GLY A 523 -25.54 15.61 21.71
C GLY A 523 -26.12 14.27 21.29
N SER A 524 -25.66 13.69 20.19
CA SER A 524 -26.03 12.34 19.73
C SER A 524 -24.86 11.36 19.90
N GLY A 525 -25.15 10.08 20.13
CA GLY A 525 -24.13 9.04 20.10
C GLY A 525 -23.44 8.99 18.73
N ARG A 526 -22.11 8.91 18.69
CA ARG A 526 -21.34 8.94 17.43
C ARG A 526 -21.50 7.65 16.64
N THR A 527 -21.58 6.52 17.33
CA THR A 527 -21.70 5.20 16.72
C THR A 527 -23.16 4.75 16.62
N LYS A 528 -23.44 3.79 15.73
CA LYS A 528 -24.76 3.14 15.63
C LYS A 528 -25.10 2.37 16.91
N SER A 529 -24.11 1.68 17.48
CA SER A 529 -24.18 0.89 18.70
C SER A 529 -24.57 1.75 19.91
N VAL A 530 -23.91 2.89 20.12
CA VAL A 530 -24.27 3.80 21.22
C VAL A 530 -25.64 4.44 21.03
N ARG A 531 -26.05 4.78 19.80
CA ARG A 531 -27.42 5.26 19.53
C ARG A 531 -28.48 4.20 19.85
N LYS A 532 -28.17 2.91 19.77
CA LYS A 532 -29.07 1.83 20.19
C LYS A 532 -29.12 1.74 21.72
N ILE A 533 -27.97 1.78 22.38
CA ILE A 533 -27.88 1.77 23.85
C ILE A 533 -28.59 2.96 24.46
N ILE A 534 -28.38 4.18 23.95
CA ILE A 534 -29.09 5.38 24.43
C ILE A 534 -30.61 5.17 24.38
N ARG A 535 -31.16 4.66 23.26
CA ARG A 535 -32.59 4.38 23.12
C ARG A 535 -33.08 3.28 24.07
N GLU A 536 -32.21 2.36 24.44
CA GLU A 536 -32.52 1.26 25.34
C GLU A 536 -32.55 1.72 26.80
N VAL A 537 -31.53 2.46 27.23
CA VAL A 537 -31.28 2.76 28.65
C VAL A 537 -31.86 4.09 29.12
N ILE A 538 -32.09 5.05 28.21
CA ILE A 538 -32.70 6.36 28.49
C ILE A 538 -34.14 6.36 27.96
N LYS A 539 -35.09 6.19 28.87
CA LYS A 539 -36.54 6.24 28.59
C LYS A 539 -37.14 7.58 29.01
N ASP A 540 -36.66 8.14 30.12
CA ASP A 540 -36.92 9.52 30.53
C ASP A 540 -35.67 10.38 30.24
N PRO A 541 -35.69 11.22 29.18
CA PRO A 541 -34.53 12.02 28.79
C PRO A 541 -33.98 12.93 29.89
N LYS A 542 -34.80 13.34 30.87
CA LYS A 542 -34.33 14.19 31.98
C LYS A 542 -33.90 13.34 33.16
N GLY A 543 -34.76 12.46 33.66
CA GLY A 543 -34.49 11.65 34.85
C GLY A 543 -33.37 10.62 34.64
N ASP A 544 -33.37 9.92 33.51
CA ASP A 544 -32.37 8.87 33.26
C ASP A 544 -31.00 9.45 32.94
N THR A 545 -30.94 10.55 32.18
CA THR A 545 -29.67 11.23 31.88
C THR A 545 -28.98 11.69 33.17
N GLU A 546 -29.73 12.27 34.10
CA GLU A 546 -29.19 12.68 35.39
C GLU A 546 -28.75 11.47 36.24
N ALA A 547 -29.53 10.39 36.20
CA ALA A 547 -29.15 9.15 36.86
C ALA A 547 -27.84 8.56 36.30
N TYR A 548 -27.65 8.59 34.98
CA TYR A 548 -26.43 8.08 34.35
C TYR A 548 -25.22 8.99 34.54
N LYS A 549 -25.39 10.30 34.75
CA LYS A 549 -24.29 11.18 35.21
C LYS A 549 -23.74 10.69 36.54
N LEU A 550 -24.61 10.47 37.53
CA LEU A 550 -24.21 9.95 38.84
C LEU A 550 -23.58 8.56 38.74
N VAL A 551 -24.16 7.67 37.92
CA VAL A 551 -23.55 6.35 37.67
C VAL A 551 -22.14 6.48 37.07
N SER A 552 -21.93 7.42 36.13
CA SER A 552 -20.63 7.66 35.50
C SER A 552 -19.59 8.31 36.42
N GLU A 553 -20.03 9.07 37.43
CA GLU A 553 -19.16 9.61 38.48
C GLU A 553 -18.74 8.53 39.47
N MET A 554 -19.67 7.64 39.84
CA MET A 554 -19.41 6.52 40.76
C MET A 554 -18.58 5.41 40.14
N VAL A 555 -18.68 5.21 38.82
CA VAL A 555 -17.85 4.29 38.05
C VAL A 555 -17.18 5.05 36.91
N PRO A 556 -16.10 5.81 37.16
CA PRO A 556 -15.42 6.55 36.10
C PRO A 556 -14.93 5.62 34.98
N LEU A 557 -14.90 6.10 33.74
CA LEU A 557 -14.43 5.30 32.59
C LEU A 557 -12.98 4.80 32.81
N GLU A 558 -12.04 5.73 33.02
CA GLU A 558 -10.62 5.40 33.14
C GLU A 558 -10.33 4.61 34.44
N LYS A 559 -10.75 5.15 35.59
CA LYS A 559 -10.46 4.55 36.89
C LYS A 559 -11.30 3.30 37.17
N GLY A 560 -12.57 3.30 36.80
CA GLY A 560 -13.48 2.18 37.03
C GLY A 560 -13.34 1.12 35.95
N PHE A 561 -13.76 1.42 34.73
CA PHE A 561 -13.80 0.43 33.65
C PHE A 561 -12.42 0.01 33.16
N GLU A 562 -11.63 0.93 32.63
CA GLU A 562 -10.37 0.63 31.94
C GLU A 562 -9.31 0.05 32.88
N LYS A 563 -9.21 0.54 34.12
CA LYS A 563 -8.18 0.11 35.08
C LYS A 563 -8.59 -1.04 36.01
N ASN A 564 -9.88 -1.16 36.39
CA ASN A 564 -10.28 -2.07 37.48
C ASN A 564 -11.34 -3.12 37.10
N ILE A 565 -12.25 -2.83 36.16
CA ILE A 565 -13.33 -3.77 35.82
C ILE A 565 -12.95 -4.61 34.62
N LEU A 566 -12.57 -3.98 33.50
CA LEU A 566 -12.38 -4.66 32.22
C LEU A 566 -11.17 -5.59 32.19
N PRO A 567 -9.95 -5.20 32.66
CA PRO A 567 -8.79 -6.09 32.62
C PRO A 567 -9.04 -7.42 33.35
N SER A 568 -9.50 -7.36 34.61
CA SER A 568 -9.79 -8.56 35.40
C SER A 568 -11.01 -9.33 34.92
N SER A 569 -11.94 -8.68 34.22
CA SER A 569 -13.03 -9.39 33.54
C SER A 569 -12.46 -10.18 32.36
N TYR A 570 -11.69 -9.54 31.49
CA TYR A 570 -11.12 -10.12 30.26
C TYR A 570 -10.16 -11.27 30.53
N GLU A 571 -9.38 -11.23 31.62
CA GLU A 571 -8.57 -12.37 32.08
C GLU A 571 -9.43 -13.62 32.31
N LYS A 572 -10.57 -13.49 33.01
CA LYS A 572 -11.52 -14.60 33.22
C LYS A 572 -12.23 -15.01 31.93
N CYS A 573 -12.46 -14.08 31.01
CA CYS A 573 -13.08 -14.36 29.72
C CYS A 573 -12.22 -15.27 28.84
N ASN A 574 -10.91 -15.28 29.03
CA ASN A 574 -10.01 -16.13 28.26
C ASN A 574 -10.27 -17.62 28.53
N GLU A 575 -10.76 -17.97 29.71
CA GLU A 575 -11.02 -19.34 30.16
C GLU A 575 -12.45 -19.81 29.87
N GLU A 576 -13.46 -18.94 30.03
CA GLU A 576 -14.88 -19.35 30.04
C GLU A 576 -15.75 -18.76 28.91
N GLY A 577 -15.18 -17.93 28.02
CA GLY A 577 -15.88 -17.35 26.87
C GLY A 577 -16.60 -16.02 27.12
N ILE A 578 -17.14 -15.43 26.06
CA ILE A 578 -17.91 -14.17 26.00
C ILE A 578 -19.15 -14.23 26.90
N THR A 579 -19.89 -15.34 26.93
CA THR A 579 -21.10 -15.42 27.77
C THR A 579 -20.76 -15.24 29.26
N ALA A 580 -19.71 -15.91 29.73
CA ALA A 580 -19.19 -15.74 31.09
C ALA A 580 -18.57 -14.34 31.29
N CYS A 581 -17.91 -13.82 30.25
CA CYS A 581 -17.34 -12.47 30.23
C CYS A 581 -18.37 -11.40 30.54
N LYS A 582 -19.49 -11.41 29.81
CA LYS A 582 -20.60 -10.45 29.95
C LYS A 582 -21.11 -10.42 31.39
N LYS A 583 -21.34 -11.61 31.97
CA LYS A 583 -21.77 -11.75 33.37
C LYS A 583 -20.73 -11.19 34.34
N THR A 584 -19.45 -11.50 34.10
CA THR A 584 -18.33 -11.06 34.92
C THR A 584 -18.20 -9.53 34.92
N VAL A 585 -18.30 -8.88 33.75
CA VAL A 585 -18.24 -7.41 33.64
C VAL A 585 -19.37 -6.76 34.46
N VAL A 586 -20.60 -7.28 34.38
CA VAL A 586 -21.75 -6.76 35.15
C VAL A 586 -21.53 -6.94 36.66
N ASP A 587 -21.04 -8.10 37.09
CA ASP A 587 -20.79 -8.40 38.50
C ASP A 587 -19.65 -7.56 39.08
N TYR A 588 -18.59 -7.35 38.30
CA TYR A 588 -17.43 -6.54 38.69
C TYR A 588 -17.80 -5.06 38.76
N ALA A 589 -18.56 -4.55 37.78
CA ALA A 589 -19.08 -3.18 37.81
C ALA A 589 -19.98 -2.95 39.03
N THR A 590 -20.87 -3.90 39.34
CA THR A 590 -21.75 -3.82 40.53
C THR A 590 -20.94 -3.80 41.83
N ARG A 591 -19.90 -4.64 41.95
CA ARG A 591 -19.03 -4.67 43.13
C ARG A 591 -18.20 -3.41 43.27
N TYR A 592 -17.66 -2.90 42.17
CA TYR A 592 -16.94 -1.64 42.15
C TYR A 592 -17.84 -0.50 42.65
N TYR A 593 -19.06 -0.40 42.11
CA TYR A 593 -20.04 0.60 42.55
C TYR A 593 -20.34 0.51 44.05
N LYS A 594 -20.61 -0.71 44.57
CA LYS A 594 -20.86 -0.91 46.01
C LYS A 594 -19.67 -0.50 46.88
N LYS A 595 -18.45 -0.78 46.44
CA LYS A 595 -17.22 -0.39 47.13
C LYS A 595 -17.03 1.13 47.15
N GLU A 596 -17.17 1.80 46.02
CA GLU A 596 -17.07 3.28 45.97
C GLU A 596 -18.19 3.93 46.77
N PHE A 597 -19.40 3.38 46.71
CA PHE A 597 -20.52 3.83 47.52
C PHE A 597 -20.25 3.71 49.03
N SER A 598 -19.67 2.59 49.49
CA SER A 598 -19.36 2.40 50.93
C SER A 598 -18.37 3.41 51.51
N LYS A 599 -17.66 4.17 50.66
CA LYS A 599 -16.73 5.23 51.07
C LYS A 599 -17.41 6.59 51.28
N LEU A 600 -18.65 6.76 50.83
CA LEU A 600 -19.41 7.99 51.01
C LEU A 600 -20.14 7.94 52.35
N GLU A 601 -19.72 8.76 53.32
CA GLU A 601 -20.43 8.90 54.60
C GLU A 601 -21.77 9.62 54.39
N GLY A 602 -22.89 8.87 54.42
CA GLY A 602 -24.23 9.48 54.35
C GLY A 602 -25.39 8.50 54.04
N GLN A 603 -26.50 8.67 54.76
CA GLN A 603 -27.74 7.89 54.65
C GLN A 603 -28.52 8.22 53.36
N LEU A 604 -28.12 7.66 52.23
CA LEU A 604 -29.07 7.44 51.13
C LEU A 604 -29.96 6.24 51.51
N LYS A 605 -31.29 6.42 51.41
CA LYS A 605 -32.24 5.29 51.57
C LYS A 605 -31.79 4.15 50.67
N GLU A 606 -31.80 2.93 51.20
CA GLU A 606 -31.33 1.72 50.52
C GLU A 606 -32.01 1.53 49.14
N GLU A 607 -33.25 1.98 49.03
CA GLU A 607 -34.04 2.05 47.79
C GLU A 607 -33.35 2.87 46.67
N ARG A 608 -32.73 4.02 46.99
CA ARG A 608 -32.04 4.87 46.01
C ARG A 608 -30.72 4.27 45.56
N ILE A 609 -30.02 3.57 46.45
CA ILE A 609 -28.79 2.84 46.12
C ILE A 609 -29.13 1.72 45.14
N GLN A 610 -30.17 0.95 45.45
CA GLN A 610 -30.64 -0.13 44.60
C GLN A 610 -31.11 0.38 43.23
N TYR A 611 -31.73 1.56 43.17
CA TYR A 611 -32.10 2.21 41.90
C TYR A 611 -30.89 2.45 40.98
N TYR A 612 -29.81 3.05 41.48
CA TYR A 612 -28.61 3.31 40.67
C TYR A 612 -27.84 2.04 40.31
N ILE A 613 -27.81 1.04 41.21
CA ILE A 613 -27.27 -0.29 40.89
C ILE A 613 -28.07 -0.91 39.74
N ASN A 614 -29.40 -0.80 39.76
CA ASN A 614 -30.24 -1.32 38.69
C ASN A 614 -29.99 -0.58 37.36
N LYS A 615 -29.78 0.75 37.40
CA LYS A 615 -29.38 1.54 36.23
C LYS A 615 -28.01 1.12 35.68
N LEU A 616 -27.01 0.96 36.54
CA LEU A 616 -25.69 0.48 36.16
C LEU A 616 -25.77 -0.91 35.51
N LYS A 617 -26.50 -1.85 36.11
CA LYS A 617 -26.70 -3.19 35.54
C LYS A 617 -27.37 -3.12 34.17
N LEU A 618 -28.44 -2.36 34.03
CA LEU A 618 -29.13 -2.17 32.75
C LEU A 618 -28.17 -1.63 31.68
N PHE A 619 -27.39 -0.60 32.03
CA PHE A 619 -26.40 0.00 31.13
C PHE A 619 -25.31 -0.98 30.72
N VAL A 620 -24.63 -1.61 31.69
CA VAL A 620 -23.51 -2.51 31.41
C VAL A 620 -23.97 -3.74 30.61
N THR A 621 -25.14 -4.30 30.93
CA THR A 621 -25.72 -5.39 30.15
C THR A 621 -25.98 -4.97 28.70
N ALA A 622 -26.61 -3.80 28.48
CA ALA A 622 -26.85 -3.29 27.13
C ALA A 622 -25.56 -3.04 26.34
N VAL A 623 -24.49 -2.58 27.01
CA VAL A 623 -23.16 -2.39 26.41
C VAL A 623 -22.58 -3.71 25.93
N VAL A 624 -22.52 -4.71 26.80
CA VAL A 624 -21.87 -5.99 26.46
C VAL A 624 -22.71 -6.81 25.48
N ASP A 625 -24.04 -6.74 25.55
CA ASP A 625 -24.93 -7.36 24.56
C ASP A 625 -24.76 -6.74 23.18
N GLU A 626 -24.69 -5.41 23.10
CA GLU A 626 -24.50 -4.72 21.82
C GLU A 626 -23.09 -4.95 21.27
N ALA A 627 -22.06 -4.99 22.12
CA ALA A 627 -20.70 -5.28 21.70
C ALA A 627 -20.59 -6.66 21.03
N GLU A 628 -21.18 -7.69 21.63
CA GLU A 628 -21.23 -9.03 21.06
C GLU A 628 -21.99 -9.07 19.74
N ASN A 629 -23.16 -8.43 19.69
CA ASN A 629 -23.96 -8.36 18.46
C ASN A 629 -23.24 -7.62 17.34
N SER A 630 -22.57 -6.51 17.66
CA SER A 630 -21.83 -5.70 16.70
C SER A 630 -20.66 -6.50 16.13
N ALA A 631 -19.83 -7.07 16.99
CA ALA A 631 -18.69 -7.90 16.61
C ALA A 631 -19.09 -9.12 15.76
N TYR A 632 -20.16 -9.82 16.15
CA TYR A 632 -20.67 -10.96 15.40
C TYR A 632 -21.19 -10.54 14.01
N ASN A 633 -21.98 -9.47 13.93
CA ASN A 633 -22.53 -9.02 12.65
C ASN A 633 -21.43 -8.54 11.70
N GLU A 634 -20.44 -7.82 12.20
CA GLU A 634 -19.27 -7.38 11.44
C GLU A 634 -18.49 -8.56 10.86
N TYR A 635 -18.28 -9.61 11.68
CA TYR A 635 -17.66 -10.86 11.22
C TYR A 635 -18.50 -11.60 10.16
N ILE A 636 -19.82 -11.64 10.32
CA ILE A 636 -20.71 -12.27 9.32
C ILE A 636 -20.73 -11.46 8.01
N GLU A 637 -20.75 -10.13 8.10
CA GLU A 637 -20.72 -9.22 6.95
C GLU A 637 -19.39 -9.36 6.18
N SER A 638 -18.26 -9.47 6.87
CA SER A 638 -16.96 -9.71 6.22
C SER A 638 -16.91 -11.06 5.48
N LEU A 639 -17.52 -12.11 6.04
CA LEU A 639 -17.65 -13.40 5.37
C LEU A 639 -18.60 -13.37 4.15
N HIS A 640 -19.56 -12.45 4.11
CA HIS A 640 -20.39 -12.24 2.92
C HIS A 640 -19.65 -11.49 1.81
N ASP A 641 -18.71 -10.62 2.18
CA ASP A 641 -17.98 -9.80 1.23
C ASP A 641 -16.91 -10.61 0.48
N ALA A 642 -17.02 -10.67 -0.84
CA ALA A 642 -16.11 -11.41 -1.70
C ALA A 642 -14.75 -10.71 -1.92
N SER A 643 -14.57 -9.48 -1.42
CA SER A 643 -13.28 -8.77 -1.40
C SER A 643 -12.48 -8.92 -0.11
N MET A 644 -13.03 -9.52 0.95
CA MET A 644 -12.28 -9.75 2.19
C MET A 644 -11.33 -10.95 2.06
N GLU A 645 -10.16 -10.84 2.68
CA GLU A 645 -9.11 -11.88 2.70
C GLU A 645 -9.63 -13.24 3.19
N VAL A 646 -8.92 -14.31 2.81
CA VAL A 646 -9.20 -15.66 3.33
C VAL A 646 -8.12 -16.05 4.30
N ASP A 647 -8.43 -15.84 5.57
CA ASP A 647 -7.61 -16.32 6.67
C ASP A 647 -7.67 -17.86 6.83
N SER A 648 -6.79 -18.39 7.67
CA SER A 648 -6.69 -19.82 7.98
C SER A 648 -8.00 -20.41 8.55
N TYR A 649 -8.83 -19.60 9.21
CA TYR A 649 -10.14 -20.00 9.73
C TYR A 649 -11.18 -20.17 8.64
N THR A 650 -11.21 -19.24 7.69
CA THR A 650 -12.05 -19.29 6.51
C THR A 650 -11.71 -20.50 5.66
N ILE A 651 -10.43 -20.88 5.56
CA ILE A 651 -9.99 -22.14 4.92
C ILE A 651 -10.62 -23.36 5.62
N GLY A 652 -10.63 -23.40 6.96
CA GLY A 652 -11.29 -24.45 7.74
C GLY A 652 -12.80 -24.55 7.48
N LEU A 653 -13.49 -23.42 7.42
CA LEU A 653 -14.92 -23.36 7.09
C LEU A 653 -15.21 -23.83 5.66
N ILE A 654 -14.33 -23.49 4.71
CA ILE A 654 -14.46 -23.94 3.32
C ILE A 654 -14.22 -25.45 3.23
N SER A 655 -13.20 -25.97 3.91
CA SER A 655 -12.90 -27.40 4.05
C SER A 655 -14.13 -28.18 4.55
N GLU A 656 -14.81 -27.70 5.58
CA GLU A 656 -16.08 -28.28 6.03
C GLU A 656 -17.18 -28.20 4.98
N LYS A 657 -17.37 -27.03 4.38
CA LYS A 657 -18.44 -26.79 3.40
C LYS A 657 -18.31 -27.68 2.16
N PHE A 658 -17.10 -27.90 1.69
CA PHE A 658 -16.80 -28.79 0.56
C PHE A 658 -16.81 -30.26 0.95
N ASN A 659 -16.87 -30.56 2.25
CA ASN A 659 -16.66 -31.89 2.78
C ASN A 659 -15.32 -32.48 2.28
N ARG A 660 -14.25 -31.67 2.30
CA ARG A 660 -12.91 -32.02 1.83
C ARG A 660 -11.85 -31.53 2.79
N ASP A 661 -10.86 -32.36 3.07
CA ASP A 661 -9.65 -31.91 3.76
C ASP A 661 -8.77 -31.13 2.76
N ILE A 662 -8.23 -29.99 3.18
CA ILE A 662 -7.38 -29.15 2.32
C ILE A 662 -5.95 -29.26 2.88
N TYR A 663 -5.04 -29.81 2.08
CA TYR A 663 -3.63 -29.94 2.43
C TYR A 663 -2.79 -28.91 1.69
N PHE A 664 -1.80 -28.33 2.37
CA PHE A 664 -0.91 -27.34 1.78
C PHE A 664 0.49 -27.91 1.54
N ILE A 665 1.06 -27.61 0.37
CA ILE A 665 2.46 -27.90 0.00
C ILE A 665 3.15 -26.55 -0.21
N ASP A 666 4.30 -26.35 0.43
CA ASP A 666 5.09 -25.14 0.25
C ASP A 666 5.84 -25.25 -1.08
N ALA A 667 5.71 -24.26 -1.96
CA ALA A 667 6.27 -24.35 -3.30
C ALA A 667 7.81 -24.34 -3.34
N ARG A 668 8.45 -23.78 -2.31
CA ARG A 668 9.91 -23.66 -2.24
C ARG A 668 10.54 -24.98 -1.81
N THR A 669 10.07 -25.54 -0.71
CA THR A 669 10.52 -26.81 -0.13
C THR A 669 9.91 -28.01 -0.83
N ARG A 670 8.78 -27.80 -1.52
CA ARG A 670 7.90 -28.85 -2.09
C ARG A 670 7.41 -29.84 -1.04
N MET A 671 7.45 -29.47 0.23
CA MET A 671 7.03 -30.30 1.35
C MET A 671 5.69 -29.82 1.90
N PRO A 672 4.87 -30.72 2.44
CA PRO A 672 3.66 -30.32 3.14
C PRO A 672 4.01 -29.44 4.35
N TYR A 673 3.25 -28.38 4.58
CA TYR A 673 3.39 -27.54 5.76
C TYR A 673 2.02 -27.24 6.39
N ARG A 674 2.04 -26.60 7.54
CA ARG A 674 0.86 -26.31 8.36
C ARG A 674 0.44 -24.86 8.12
N ASP A 675 -0.70 -24.67 7.49
CA ASP A 675 -1.32 -23.34 7.29
C ASP A 675 -2.57 -23.14 8.17
N ALA A 676 -3.09 -24.22 8.76
CA ALA A 676 -4.29 -24.23 9.60
C ALA A 676 -4.15 -25.23 10.77
N SER A 677 -4.96 -25.06 11.83
CA SER A 677 -5.02 -26.03 12.94
C SER A 677 -5.45 -27.42 12.44
N HIS A 678 -4.83 -28.49 12.95
CA HIS A 678 -5.12 -29.88 12.55
C HIS A 678 -6.55 -30.34 12.88
N GLU A 679 -7.30 -29.54 13.64
CA GLU A 679 -8.66 -29.83 14.08
C GLU A 679 -9.64 -30.03 12.90
N ASN A 680 -9.30 -29.49 11.73
CA ASN A 680 -10.13 -29.58 10.52
C ASN A 680 -9.78 -30.73 9.57
N ILE A 681 -8.72 -31.51 9.82
CA ILE A 681 -8.39 -32.70 9.00
C ILE A 681 -9.19 -33.90 9.53
N ARG A 682 -10.24 -34.27 8.80
CA ARG A 682 -11.21 -35.31 9.24
C ARG A 682 -11.10 -36.63 8.47
N LYS A 683 -10.00 -36.84 7.76
CA LYS A 683 -9.74 -38.05 6.94
C LYS A 683 -10.77 -38.22 5.83
N ARG A 684 -11.17 -37.11 5.22
CA ARG A 684 -12.12 -37.05 4.09
C ARG A 684 -11.37 -37.11 2.77
N LYS A 685 -12.10 -37.07 1.65
CA LYS A 685 -11.50 -36.72 0.37
C LYS A 685 -10.75 -35.40 0.49
N SER A 686 -9.67 -35.25 -0.26
CA SER A 686 -8.74 -34.16 -0.05
C SER A 686 -8.41 -33.41 -1.33
N ILE A 687 -8.15 -32.13 -1.17
CA ILE A 687 -7.59 -31.25 -2.20
C ILE A 687 -6.20 -30.86 -1.72
N ILE A 688 -5.24 -30.84 -2.65
CA ILE A 688 -3.88 -30.42 -2.37
C ILE A 688 -3.68 -29.05 -3.01
N VAL A 689 -3.27 -28.08 -2.20
CA VAL A 689 -3.02 -26.71 -2.61
C VAL A 689 -1.52 -26.46 -2.43
N MET A 690 -0.85 -26.01 -3.47
CA MET A 690 0.50 -25.52 -3.38
C MET A 690 0.46 -24.03 -3.06
N TRP A 691 1.12 -23.65 -1.98
CA TRP A 691 1.27 -22.28 -1.53
C TRP A 691 2.65 -21.76 -1.92
N THR A 692 2.69 -20.69 -2.70
CA THR A 692 3.94 -20.08 -3.15
C THR A 692 4.25 -18.83 -2.33
N GLY A 693 4.80 -18.98 -1.12
CA GLY A 693 5.27 -17.83 -0.33
C GLY A 693 4.17 -16.81 -0.02
N GLY A 694 3.26 -17.10 0.91
CA GLY A 694 2.37 -16.09 1.47
C GLY A 694 1.07 -15.83 0.72
N CYS A 695 1.09 -15.66 -0.61
CA CYS A 695 0.01 -14.93 -1.30
C CYS A 695 -0.57 -15.56 -2.58
N HIS A 696 -0.22 -16.79 -2.94
CA HIS A 696 -0.84 -17.50 -4.07
C HIS A 696 -0.93 -18.99 -3.84
N TYR A 697 -1.94 -19.55 -4.47
CA TYR A 697 -2.44 -20.87 -4.23
C TYR A 697 -2.72 -21.54 -5.57
N GLU A 698 -1.98 -22.58 -5.87
CA GLU A 698 -2.19 -23.41 -7.05
C GLU A 698 -2.74 -24.77 -6.63
N ILE A 699 -3.62 -25.34 -7.43
CA ILE A 699 -4.09 -26.69 -7.16
C ILE A 699 -3.05 -27.69 -7.65
N VAL A 700 -2.70 -28.65 -6.80
CA VAL A 700 -1.85 -29.78 -7.14
C VAL A 700 -2.72 -30.94 -7.54
N GLY A 701 -2.56 -31.39 -8.78
CA GLY A 701 -3.20 -32.60 -9.31
C GLY A 701 -2.20 -33.72 -9.53
N ARG A 702 -2.71 -34.93 -9.70
CA ARG A 702 -1.97 -36.09 -10.21
C ARG A 702 -2.27 -36.25 -11.70
N LEU A 703 -1.23 -36.36 -12.53
CA LEU A 703 -1.36 -36.70 -13.94
C LEU A 703 -1.67 -38.19 -14.11
N LEU A 704 -2.75 -38.49 -14.82
CA LEU A 704 -3.21 -39.84 -15.15
C LEU A 704 -3.01 -40.12 -16.65
N ALA A 705 -3.12 -41.40 -17.03
CA ALA A 705 -3.12 -41.82 -18.42
C ALA A 705 -4.19 -41.06 -19.26
N GLY A 706 -3.80 -40.69 -20.48
CA GLY A 706 -4.62 -39.91 -21.40
C GLY A 706 -4.68 -38.41 -21.08
N ASN A 707 -3.63 -37.84 -20.47
CA ASN A 707 -3.53 -36.42 -20.09
C ASN A 707 -4.67 -35.92 -19.18
N ARG A 708 -5.27 -36.83 -18.42
CA ARG A 708 -6.31 -36.48 -17.43
C ARG A 708 -5.65 -36.09 -16.12
N ILE A 709 -6.25 -35.12 -15.41
CA ILE A 709 -5.71 -34.64 -14.14
C ILE A 709 -6.70 -34.92 -13.01
N GLN A 710 -6.27 -35.68 -12.01
CA GLN A 710 -7.00 -35.91 -10.76
C GLN A 710 -6.67 -34.77 -9.78
N ARG A 711 -7.68 -34.03 -9.32
CA ARG A 711 -7.54 -32.89 -8.38
C ARG A 711 -8.11 -33.14 -6.98
N GLU A 712 -8.84 -34.25 -6.85
CA GLU A 712 -9.40 -34.72 -5.58
C GLU A 712 -8.87 -36.12 -5.30
N PHE A 713 -8.50 -36.38 -4.06
CA PHE A 713 -7.86 -37.61 -3.62
C PHE A 713 -8.69 -38.25 -2.50
N GLU A 714 -8.85 -39.58 -2.51
CA GLU A 714 -9.43 -40.27 -1.35
C GLU A 714 -8.47 -40.22 -0.16
N PHE A 715 -8.97 -40.30 1.08
CA PHE A 715 -8.06 -40.33 2.23
C PHE A 715 -7.06 -41.49 2.15
N LYS A 716 -7.50 -42.65 1.67
CA LYS A 716 -6.66 -43.85 1.47
C LYS A 716 -5.62 -43.72 0.35
N ASP A 717 -5.66 -42.63 -0.41
CA ASP A 717 -4.72 -42.37 -1.49
C ASP A 717 -3.28 -42.29 -0.97
N SER A 718 -2.33 -42.87 -1.70
CA SER A 718 -0.94 -43.00 -1.26
C SER A 718 -0.25 -41.64 -1.03
N ILE A 719 -0.63 -40.59 -1.78
CA ILE A 719 -0.11 -39.23 -1.60
C ILE A 719 -0.68 -38.63 -0.33
N ILE A 720 -2.00 -38.77 -0.11
CA ILE A 720 -2.68 -38.25 1.07
C ILE A 720 -2.20 -38.94 2.34
N GLN A 721 -2.00 -40.26 2.31
CA GLN A 721 -1.44 -41.00 3.44
C GLN A 721 -0.02 -40.53 3.78
N ARG A 722 0.79 -40.16 2.79
CA ARG A 722 2.13 -39.59 3.00
C ARG A 722 2.06 -38.20 3.60
N ILE A 723 1.28 -37.30 3.02
CA ILE A 723 1.04 -35.94 3.54
C ILE A 723 0.54 -35.99 4.98
N HIS A 724 -0.52 -36.76 5.23
CA HIS A 724 -1.11 -36.88 6.56
C HIS A 724 -0.12 -37.48 7.57
N THR A 725 0.66 -38.50 7.19
CA THR A 725 1.68 -39.06 8.09
C THR A 725 2.75 -38.02 8.40
N TYR A 726 3.22 -37.29 7.39
CA TYR A 726 4.23 -36.24 7.58
C TYR A 726 3.73 -35.10 8.48
N LEU A 727 2.49 -34.65 8.30
CA LEU A 727 1.94 -33.51 9.04
C LEU A 727 1.44 -33.89 10.45
N CYS A 728 0.73 -35.01 10.56
CA CYS A 728 -0.06 -35.36 11.75
C CYS A 728 0.53 -36.53 12.55
N ARG A 729 1.42 -37.34 11.97
CA ARG A 729 2.08 -38.47 12.64
C ARG A 729 3.56 -38.61 12.25
N PRO A 730 4.35 -37.53 12.38
CA PRO A 730 5.70 -37.51 11.86
C PRO A 730 6.62 -38.53 12.55
N GLU A 731 6.26 -39.01 13.75
CA GLU A 731 6.95 -40.09 14.46
C GLU A 731 6.94 -41.43 13.70
N LYS A 732 5.99 -41.64 12.76
CA LYS A 732 5.88 -42.86 11.94
C LYS A 732 6.62 -42.77 10.62
N ILE A 733 7.19 -41.61 10.30
CA ILE A 733 7.90 -41.38 9.04
C ILE A 733 9.12 -42.31 8.90
N PRO A 734 9.95 -42.54 9.94
CA PRO A 734 11.12 -43.41 9.80
C PRO A 734 10.78 -44.83 9.34
N ASP A 735 9.71 -45.42 9.88
CA ASP A 735 9.31 -46.79 9.56
C ASP A 735 8.55 -46.89 8.23
N LYS A 736 7.70 -45.90 7.92
CA LYS A 736 6.77 -45.98 6.78
C LYS A 736 7.29 -45.33 5.51
N TYR A 737 7.99 -44.20 5.65
CA TYR A 737 8.45 -43.36 4.55
C TYR A 737 9.87 -42.87 4.83
N PRO A 738 10.86 -43.77 4.92
CA PRO A 738 12.23 -43.43 5.32
C PRO A 738 12.88 -42.38 4.40
N ASN A 739 12.45 -42.28 3.13
CA ASN A 739 12.89 -41.25 2.20
C ASN A 739 12.47 -39.82 2.60
N LEU A 740 11.51 -39.66 3.52
CA LEU A 740 11.06 -38.36 4.03
C LEU A 740 11.80 -37.93 5.30
N ILE A 741 12.63 -38.80 5.89
CA ILE A 741 13.42 -38.50 7.10
C ILE A 741 14.24 -37.20 6.95
N PRO A 742 14.95 -36.94 5.84
CA PRO A 742 15.77 -35.73 5.71
C PRO A 742 14.97 -34.42 5.83
N TYR A 743 13.67 -34.47 5.53
CA TYR A 743 12.80 -33.30 5.51
C TYR A 743 12.11 -33.04 6.86
N LEU A 744 12.23 -33.95 7.84
CA LEU A 744 11.64 -33.75 9.16
C LEU A 744 12.31 -32.58 9.91
N PRO A 745 11.57 -31.81 10.72
CA PRO A 745 12.16 -30.76 11.57
C PRO A 745 13.29 -31.30 12.45
N LYS A 746 14.38 -30.53 12.61
CA LYS A 746 15.58 -30.95 13.36
C LYS A 746 15.29 -31.42 14.77
N ASP A 747 14.46 -30.67 15.50
CA ASP A 747 14.10 -31.02 16.88
C ASP A 747 13.38 -32.37 16.97
N LEU A 748 12.62 -32.72 15.93
CA LEU A 748 11.96 -34.02 15.84
C LEU A 748 12.94 -35.13 15.45
N ARG A 749 13.86 -34.88 14.50
CA ARG A 749 14.94 -35.83 14.14
C ARG A 749 15.81 -36.15 15.37
N LYS A 750 16.15 -35.14 16.17
CA LYS A 750 16.86 -35.29 17.45
C LYS A 750 16.07 -36.11 18.46
N LYS A 751 14.78 -35.82 18.67
CA LYS A 751 13.90 -36.60 19.56
C LYS A 751 13.78 -38.07 19.14
N LEU A 752 13.78 -38.35 17.84
CA LEU A 752 13.70 -39.69 17.27
C LEU A 752 15.06 -40.41 17.20
N LYS A 753 16.16 -39.77 17.67
CA LYS A 753 17.53 -40.30 17.66
C LYS A 753 18.01 -40.72 16.26
N ILE A 754 17.67 -39.93 15.25
CA ILE A 754 18.07 -40.18 13.86
C ILE A 754 19.29 -39.32 13.54
N ASP A 755 20.39 -39.97 13.17
CA ASP A 755 21.64 -39.30 12.79
C ASP A 755 21.66 -39.08 11.28
N VAL A 756 21.56 -37.82 10.84
CA VAL A 756 21.63 -37.42 9.43
C VAL A 756 22.70 -36.35 9.31
N SER A 757 23.63 -36.50 8.35
CA SER A 757 24.62 -35.46 8.08
C SER A 757 23.91 -34.19 7.59
N ASP A 758 23.96 -33.13 8.39
CA ASP A 758 23.33 -31.85 8.05
C ASP A 758 23.89 -31.31 6.73
N SER A 759 23.00 -31.10 5.75
CA SER A 759 23.31 -30.43 4.49
C SER A 759 23.09 -28.91 4.62
N GLU A 760 23.61 -28.12 3.68
CA GLU A 760 23.40 -26.65 3.64
C GLU A 760 21.90 -26.24 3.62
N GLU A 761 20.99 -27.10 3.16
CA GLU A 761 19.54 -26.87 3.18
C GLU A 761 18.95 -26.96 4.60
N ASP A 762 19.51 -27.80 5.47
CA ASP A 762 19.08 -27.96 6.87
C ASP A 762 19.30 -26.67 7.69
N ARG A 763 20.24 -25.80 7.28
CA ARG A 763 20.47 -24.50 7.94
C ARG A 763 19.41 -23.45 7.60
N ARG A 764 18.61 -23.64 6.55
CA ARG A 764 17.62 -22.67 6.07
C ARG A 764 16.18 -22.97 6.52
N SER A 765 15.84 -24.23 6.81
CA SER A 765 14.50 -24.61 7.31
C SER A 765 14.26 -24.22 8.77
N ASP A 766 15.29 -24.08 9.60
CA ASP A 766 15.14 -23.66 11.01
C ASP A 766 14.62 -22.23 11.16
N ARG A 767 14.76 -21.39 10.12
CA ARG A 767 14.24 -20.01 10.15
C ARG A 767 12.73 -19.93 9.88
N SER A 768 12.11 -20.96 9.26
CA SER A 768 10.68 -20.95 8.92
C SER A 768 9.78 -21.59 9.98
N TYR A 769 10.35 -22.11 11.09
CA TYR A 769 9.60 -22.77 12.17
C TYR A 769 9.46 -21.92 13.45
N ARG A 770 9.90 -20.67 13.43
CA ARG A 770 9.54 -19.70 14.48
C ARG A 770 8.23 -19.01 14.09
N SER A 771 7.12 -19.69 14.36
CA SER A 771 5.90 -18.96 14.72
C SER A 771 6.18 -18.26 16.04
N ASP A 772 5.96 -16.95 16.07
CA ASP A 772 6.02 -16.14 17.28
C ASP A 772 4.77 -16.45 18.11
N ASP A 773 4.74 -17.65 18.70
CA ASP A 773 3.76 -18.03 19.70
C ASP A 773 4.18 -17.34 21.01
N GLY A 774 3.37 -16.37 21.42
CA GLY A 774 3.59 -15.52 22.59
C GLY A 774 4.00 -16.32 23.82
N LYS A 775 5.22 -16.08 24.29
CA LYS A 775 5.65 -16.49 25.62
C LYS A 775 5.18 -15.45 26.64
N TYR A 776 3.98 -15.65 27.16
CA TYR A 776 3.68 -15.34 28.55
C TYR A 776 4.48 -16.34 29.40
N VAL A 777 5.55 -15.88 30.04
CA VAL A 777 6.23 -16.63 31.10
C VAL A 777 5.60 -16.18 32.41
N SER A 778 4.83 -17.07 33.04
CA SER A 778 4.45 -16.90 34.45
C SER A 778 5.71 -17.04 35.29
N SER A 779 5.91 -16.06 36.17
CA SER A 779 6.78 -16.17 37.33
C SER A 779 6.20 -17.22 38.29
N ASP A 780 7.04 -18.09 38.83
CA ASP A 780 7.36 -18.12 40.27
C ASP A 780 8.14 -19.39 40.66
N GLU A 781 8.97 -19.18 41.69
CA GLU A 781 9.59 -20.11 42.65
C GLU A 781 10.97 -20.73 42.37
N ASP A 782 11.98 -20.03 42.95
CA ASP A 782 12.94 -20.50 43.98
C ASP A 782 13.94 -21.63 43.68
N PHE A 783 15.25 -21.29 43.72
CA PHE A 783 16.15 -21.56 44.86
C PHE A 783 17.62 -21.17 44.56
N GLU A 784 18.13 -20.27 45.40
CA GLU A 784 19.46 -20.18 46.04
C GLU A 784 20.81 -20.25 45.29
N ASN A 785 21.66 -19.27 45.70
CA ASN A 785 23.09 -19.32 46.01
C ASN A 785 24.14 -19.34 44.87
N SER A 786 24.90 -18.25 44.70
CA SER A 786 26.05 -17.91 45.57
C SER A 786 27.11 -17.05 44.86
N SER A 787 27.79 -16.20 45.65
CA SER A 787 29.09 -15.54 45.44
C SER A 787 29.17 -14.44 44.35
N ALA A 788 29.20 -13.16 44.74
CA ALA A 788 30.38 -12.40 45.19
C ALA A 788 31.27 -11.93 44.02
N TYR A 789 31.34 -10.62 43.78
CA TYR A 789 32.56 -9.82 43.89
C TYR A 789 32.24 -8.31 43.78
N GLU A 790 33.12 -7.51 44.37
CA GLU A 790 32.93 -6.18 44.94
C GLU A 790 32.98 -4.98 43.97
N ARG A 791 32.39 -3.86 44.46
CA ARG A 791 32.84 -2.44 44.42
C ARG A 791 33.07 -1.73 43.08
N SER A 792 32.41 -0.57 42.91
CA SER A 792 32.96 0.73 43.36
C SER A 792 32.00 1.91 43.11
N ASP A 793 32.01 2.84 44.06
CA ASP A 793 31.17 4.04 44.25
C ASP A 793 31.39 5.20 43.27
N SER A 794 30.36 6.06 43.14
CA SER A 794 30.37 7.56 43.21
C SER A 794 29.08 8.08 42.53
N GLU A 795 28.01 8.55 43.18
CA GLU A 795 27.76 9.65 44.15
C GLU A 795 27.55 11.04 43.49
N TYR A 796 26.44 11.68 43.93
CA TYR A 796 25.96 13.08 43.79
C TYR A 796 25.25 13.54 42.52
N ASP A 797 24.20 14.38 42.55
CA ASP A 797 23.09 14.66 43.48
C ASP A 797 22.20 15.72 42.77
N GLU A 798 20.89 15.67 42.98
CA GLU A 798 19.96 16.75 42.59
C GLU A 798 20.16 18.01 43.46
N PRO A 799 19.53 19.15 43.07
CA PRO A 799 18.53 19.65 44.01
C PRO A 799 17.26 20.27 43.39
N GLN A 800 16.14 20.03 44.06
CA GLN A 800 14.92 20.83 44.03
C GLN A 800 14.94 21.97 45.07
N ARG A 801 14.25 23.09 44.79
CA ARG A 801 13.26 23.81 45.66
C ARG A 801 12.81 25.14 45.04
N GLU A 802 11.50 25.37 44.89
CA GLU A 802 10.61 26.31 45.65
C GLU A 802 11.02 27.81 45.59
N SER A 803 10.18 28.85 45.57
CA SER A 803 8.75 29.14 45.37
C SER A 803 8.55 30.69 45.50
N GLN A 804 7.38 31.21 45.09
CA GLN A 804 6.70 32.48 45.50
C GLN A 804 6.53 33.69 44.51
N LYS A 805 5.25 33.89 44.11
CA LYS A 805 4.34 35.09 44.12
C LYS A 805 4.91 36.50 43.75
N HIS A 806 4.25 37.40 42.98
CA HIS A 806 2.91 38.01 43.18
C HIS A 806 2.48 38.97 42.00
N HIS A 807 1.15 39.11 41.79
CA HIS A 807 0.33 40.27 41.30
C HIS A 807 0.27 40.71 39.80
N GLN A 808 -0.91 40.58 39.14
CA GLN A 808 -2.03 41.55 38.88
C GLN A 808 -1.66 42.69 37.87
N LYS A 809 -2.43 43.08 36.83
CA LYS A 809 -3.89 43.28 36.67
C LYS A 809 -4.28 43.62 35.20
N GLU A 810 -5.49 43.22 34.78
CA GLU A 810 -6.54 43.86 33.92
C GLU A 810 -6.18 44.84 32.75
N SER A 811 -6.82 44.81 31.57
CA SER A 811 -8.24 45.20 31.34
C SER A 811 -8.67 45.09 29.85
N LYS A 812 -9.97 45.36 29.60
CA LYS A 812 -10.85 44.92 28.49
C LYS A 812 -11.05 45.93 27.33
N ARG A 813 -11.38 45.37 26.13
CA ARG A 813 -12.35 45.83 25.06
C ARG A 813 -11.99 47.10 24.24
N PRO A 814 -12.65 47.44 23.08
CA PRO A 814 -13.88 46.90 22.44
C PRO A 814 -13.88 46.75 20.88
N VAL A 815 -14.99 46.22 20.34
CA VAL A 815 -15.57 46.33 18.96
C VAL A 815 -16.61 47.47 19.02
N PRO A 816 -16.90 48.37 18.02
CA PRO A 816 -17.62 48.00 16.76
C PRO A 816 -17.67 48.97 15.53
N LYS A 817 -18.27 48.45 14.43
CA LYS A 817 -19.20 49.06 13.43
C LYS A 817 -18.73 49.98 12.27
N SER A 818 -19.26 49.64 11.09
CA SER A 818 -19.29 50.28 9.76
C SER A 818 -19.89 51.71 9.70
N PRO A 819 -19.63 52.50 8.63
CA PRO A 819 -20.68 52.72 7.62
C PRO A 819 -20.23 53.02 6.15
N THR A 820 -21.06 52.55 5.21
CA THR A 820 -21.58 53.10 3.91
C THR A 820 -20.88 54.15 3.03
N LEU A 821 -21.04 53.89 1.72
CA LEU A 821 -21.38 54.80 0.58
C LEU A 821 -20.41 55.91 0.17
N ASN A 822 -19.86 55.81 -1.05
CA ASN A 822 -20.18 56.72 -2.17
C ASN A 822 -19.33 56.41 -3.42
N SER A 823 -20.03 56.23 -4.55
CA SER A 823 -19.45 56.34 -5.90
C SER A 823 -19.07 57.80 -6.20
N PRO A 824 -18.20 58.03 -7.19
CA PRO A 824 -18.64 58.91 -8.28
C PRO A 824 -18.32 58.38 -9.68
N MET A 825 -19.14 58.88 -10.60
CA MET A 825 -19.20 58.67 -12.05
C MET A 825 -18.08 59.38 -12.83
N SER A 826 -18.11 59.11 -14.15
CA SER A 826 -17.56 59.82 -15.33
C SER A 826 -16.27 59.20 -15.89
N ASP A 827 -16.06 59.04 -17.19
CA ASP A 827 -16.80 59.41 -18.40
C ASP A 827 -16.17 58.64 -19.59
N ASN A 828 -16.97 58.34 -20.63
CA ASN A 828 -16.65 58.32 -22.09
C ASN A 828 -15.37 57.62 -22.59
N SER A 829 -15.31 56.87 -23.69
CA SER A 829 -16.14 56.72 -24.89
C SER A 829 -15.50 55.62 -25.76
N GLU A 830 -16.29 55.00 -26.64
CA GLU A 830 -15.84 54.11 -27.73
C GLU A 830 -14.75 54.76 -28.62
N PRO A 831 -14.04 53.97 -29.43
CA PRO A 831 -14.52 53.84 -30.80
C PRO A 831 -14.51 52.41 -31.36
N SER A 832 -15.15 52.32 -32.50
CA SER A 832 -15.70 51.18 -33.21
C SER A 832 -14.84 50.77 -34.41
N ILE A 833 -15.20 49.62 -35.03
CA ILE A 833 -14.92 49.21 -36.43
C ILE A 833 -13.46 48.72 -36.65
N THR A 834 -13.13 47.59 -37.30
CA THR A 834 -13.69 46.94 -38.50
C THR A 834 -13.30 45.45 -38.54
N VAL A 835 -14.20 44.62 -39.06
CA VAL A 835 -13.94 43.26 -39.58
C VAL A 835 -13.58 43.36 -41.08
N PRO A 836 -12.69 42.51 -41.62
CA PRO A 836 -12.76 42.12 -43.02
C PRO A 836 -13.21 40.65 -43.15
N LYS A 837 -14.22 40.47 -43.98
CA LYS A 837 -14.75 39.22 -44.51
C LYS A 837 -14.22 38.97 -45.92
N GLU A 838 -14.34 37.69 -46.33
CA GLU A 838 -14.43 37.14 -47.70
C GLU A 838 -13.14 36.78 -48.46
N LYS A 839 -13.06 35.51 -48.89
CA LYS A 839 -13.60 35.10 -50.20
C LYS A 839 -13.78 33.57 -50.34
N GLU A 840 -14.91 33.20 -50.93
CA GLU A 840 -15.28 31.88 -51.46
C GLU A 840 -14.68 31.62 -52.87
N SER A 841 -14.53 30.34 -53.22
CA SER A 841 -14.73 29.79 -54.58
C SER A 841 -14.89 28.25 -54.48
N LYS A 842 -16.09 27.68 -54.53
CA LYS A 842 -16.85 27.13 -55.69
C LYS A 842 -16.17 26.07 -56.59
N THR A 843 -16.87 24.92 -56.64
CA THR A 843 -17.15 23.98 -57.76
C THR A 843 -16.06 23.05 -58.30
N MET A 844 -16.33 21.72 -58.25
CA MET A 844 -16.67 20.92 -59.45
C MET A 844 -17.19 19.51 -59.12
N ASP A 845 -18.29 19.16 -59.78
CA ASP A 845 -18.85 17.82 -59.95
C ASP A 845 -17.90 16.83 -60.63
N ARG A 846 -18.08 15.52 -60.35
CA ARG A 846 -18.17 14.49 -61.40
C ARG A 846 -18.77 13.18 -60.88
N LYS A 847 -19.94 12.84 -61.43
CA LYS A 847 -20.52 11.50 -61.51
C LYS A 847 -19.63 10.58 -62.34
N HIS A 848 -19.60 9.29 -61.99
CA HIS A 848 -19.65 8.20 -62.97
C HIS A 848 -20.26 6.95 -62.30
N GLU A 849 -21.47 6.61 -62.74
CA GLU A 849 -21.99 5.23 -62.78
C GLU A 849 -21.19 4.44 -63.81
N VAL A 850 -20.90 3.16 -63.51
CA VAL A 850 -20.90 2.06 -64.50
C VAL A 850 -21.48 0.80 -63.84
N GLU A 851 -22.33 0.18 -64.63
CA GLU A 851 -23.22 -0.96 -64.46
C GLU A 851 -22.56 -2.37 -64.37
N LEU A 852 -23.37 -3.30 -63.85
CA LEU A 852 -23.59 -4.71 -64.27
C LEU A 852 -22.43 -5.73 -64.23
N SER A 853 -22.64 -6.80 -63.46
CA SER A 853 -22.91 -8.13 -64.05
C SER A 853 -23.34 -9.15 -63.01
N ASP A 854 -24.45 -9.83 -63.33
CA ASP A 854 -24.95 -11.05 -62.73
C ASP A 854 -23.97 -12.22 -62.93
N ALA A 855 -23.95 -13.15 -61.96
CA ALA A 855 -23.69 -14.56 -62.22
C ALA A 855 -24.47 -15.42 -61.21
N GLU A 856 -25.49 -16.10 -61.74
CA GLU A 856 -26.27 -17.17 -61.10
C GLU A 856 -25.42 -18.42 -60.79
N LEU A 857 -25.97 -19.26 -59.90
CA LEU A 857 -25.88 -20.74 -59.75
C LEU A 857 -25.81 -21.07 -58.23
N SER A 858 -26.59 -21.95 -57.61
CA SER A 858 -27.72 -22.81 -57.97
C SER A 858 -28.15 -23.52 -56.68
N HIS A 859 -29.40 -23.99 -56.66
CA HIS A 859 -30.12 -24.74 -55.61
C HIS A 859 -29.42 -25.96 -54.99
N GLU A 860 -29.81 -26.28 -53.74
CA GLU A 860 -30.40 -27.58 -53.28
C GLU A 860 -30.71 -27.45 -51.76
N ASP A 861 -31.97 -27.25 -51.34
CA ASP A 861 -33.00 -28.25 -50.96
C ASP A 861 -32.62 -29.25 -49.84
N SER A 862 -33.27 -29.12 -48.66
CA SER A 862 -34.15 -30.17 -48.08
C SER A 862 -34.58 -29.87 -46.62
N SER A 863 -35.87 -29.52 -46.45
CA SER A 863 -36.87 -30.03 -45.48
C SER A 863 -36.49 -30.53 -44.06
N VAL A 864 -36.97 -29.80 -43.01
CA VAL A 864 -38.11 -30.11 -42.07
C VAL A 864 -38.36 -31.60 -41.71
N PRO A 865 -38.57 -32.01 -40.41
CA PRO A 865 -39.74 -31.67 -39.55
C PRO A 865 -39.41 -31.28 -38.09
N ILE A 866 -40.09 -30.29 -37.49
CA ILE A 866 -41.39 -30.34 -36.77
C ILE A 866 -41.46 -31.46 -35.74
N ASP A 867 -41.44 -31.08 -34.46
CA ASP A 867 -42.37 -31.63 -33.48
C ASP A 867 -42.78 -30.56 -32.45
N ASP A 868 -44.06 -30.59 -32.14
CA ASP A 868 -44.89 -29.63 -31.41
C ASP A 868 -44.76 -29.76 -29.88
N GLY A 869 -45.21 -28.73 -29.13
CA GLY A 869 -45.47 -28.93 -27.71
C GLY A 869 -45.70 -27.72 -26.81
N SER A 870 -46.74 -26.92 -27.11
CA SER A 870 -47.70 -26.28 -26.17
C SER A 870 -47.26 -25.38 -24.99
N ASP A 871 -47.84 -24.16 -25.01
CA ASP A 871 -48.48 -23.38 -23.91
C ASP A 871 -47.69 -23.12 -22.60
N ILE A 872 -47.66 -21.92 -22.01
CA ILE A 872 -48.73 -21.03 -21.53
C ILE A 872 -48.06 -19.63 -21.35
N GLY A 873 -48.51 -18.53 -21.97
CA GLY A 873 -49.53 -17.62 -21.44
C GLY A 873 -49.01 -16.67 -20.34
N GLY A 874 -48.93 -15.36 -20.60
CA GLY A 874 -48.73 -14.37 -19.51
C GLY A 874 -48.25 -12.97 -19.93
N SER A 875 -49.21 -12.10 -20.19
CA SER A 875 -49.12 -10.66 -20.50
C SER A 875 -48.77 -9.76 -19.28
N LEU A 876 -48.58 -8.45 -19.56
CA LEU A 876 -48.56 -7.25 -18.71
C LEU A 876 -47.18 -6.75 -18.21
N LEU A 877 -46.66 -5.64 -18.75
CA LEU A 877 -47.02 -4.21 -18.57
C LEU A 877 -46.33 -3.55 -17.35
N ILE A 878 -45.43 -2.62 -17.68
CA ILE A 878 -45.20 -1.29 -17.08
C ILE A 878 -45.19 -1.21 -15.55
N ARG A 879 -44.00 -1.00 -14.98
CA ARG A 879 -43.67 0.21 -14.19
C ARG A 879 -42.18 0.40 -14.05
#